data_AF-A0A505INK4-F1
#
_entry.id   AF-A0A505INK4-F1
#
_cell.length_a   1.000
_cell.length_b   1.000
_cell.length_c   1.000
_cell.angle_alpha   90.00
_cell.angle_beta   90.00
_cell.angle_gamma   90.00
#
_symmetry.space_group_name_H-M   'P 1'
#
loop_
_entity.id
_entity.type
_entity.pdbx_description
1 polymer ?
#
loop_
_entity_poly.entity_id
_entity_poly.type
_entity_poly.pdbx_seq_one_letter_code
_entity_poly.pdbx_strand_id
1 'polypeptide(L)'
;MRVNGKINILRSNLSTNSTTGLPISTDNANGEIVIDESQLNLIMSGSNNGIRLEGEDSLLSVKNNSEVKLTSGSGTARNILFSGARSKMVIENQSELILNTSGPTSDATDTANNAIQFVGASSELTVRNQSILDVNVAAGAKRGVFFQADNGLFQVIDRSEINVSTDAANSVHLAGTKHTISISNEAKVYLKSNWTTEANQNASLFIGTNDKSEINFIISEKSLLQADANMSSAIVLQGTENKYTVEDTSELILKSNRTTGNTTVDGSYGNAMATLRFLNSGFSEFNVNNSNVFIEKSSGNAPGIRMLGDNNHIMVSNGGKLYVNNPGDGQVSNGNTAGGNQGIHLTSGDNTSFSVTDPGSQVTILAENGPAIDLSGMGKVNNSNGGYFEAVGRTATASGGVFRAGVLDVEFDNPLFMDFRNNRSGGGNLFNVASGSSLKAANSDLAVWKNGSNLDGDPDLNFPTLDFSFSGTNFNTLGATSQPDVLNTGTFGTTGLTTYSRLSSNNSRWAIADELRVPTNADKKIHGHISIPVGLEESRSAWDGEATVIVEVERANGTKTEHTAKTVGHSNEERGISIYGEEPRAGLFEVELEEYLQKGDKVKIKDVRLTSGELTQGYENIILTGTVEVFPIIPPTPAKFSSSVVSNDSTTIKGFTENKEVTVTATHNNEPINTENVVVENDGTFTLDLSELSLQEDDEIQVFLKDREGSAAASGVMNPPLTNDEQGNINPKSPLSFRDKLFDEATVLTVQDLRPVSPVDPLDPATEINPENKPQLPEDQGRLSIDFVSQFHFGSQAISVHDQTYYAQPQRLLNEDGTVNESEERPNYVQISDRRSENDRNGWTLAVTQKEQFKGAENQVLNGASLSLSNQQVITAQGGTAPGLQSVPCTLVPGNRRTLLLAQGSEGTGTWIYRFGDGETAGESVALDVPKGANPEATTYSSTLIWELSAVPGN
;
A
#
# COMPACT_ATOMS: atom_id res chain seq x y z
N MET A 1 13.29 -69.62 -17.36
CA MET A 1 12.28 -70.21 -18.27
C MET A 1 12.68 -69.87 -19.69
N ARG A 2 13.00 -70.88 -20.50
CA ARG A 2 13.45 -70.71 -21.89
C ARG A 2 12.61 -71.62 -22.77
N VAL A 3 11.84 -71.05 -23.70
CA VAL A 3 10.92 -71.82 -24.57
C VAL A 3 11.01 -71.38 -26.01
N ASN A 4 10.71 -72.32 -26.92
CA ASN A 4 10.53 -72.04 -28.34
C ASN A 4 9.06 -71.70 -28.60
N GLY A 5 8.66 -70.43 -28.38
CA GLY A 5 7.31 -69.94 -28.66
C GLY A 5 6.77 -69.00 -27.57
N LYS A 6 5.56 -69.28 -27.10
CA LYS A 6 4.80 -68.43 -26.17
C LYS A 6 4.97 -68.85 -24.72
N ILE A 7 5.17 -67.88 -23.83
CA ILE A 7 5.10 -68.03 -22.38
C ILE A 7 3.82 -67.34 -21.90
N ASN A 8 2.92 -68.11 -21.26
CA ASN A 8 1.76 -67.55 -20.56
C ASN A 8 1.93 -67.77 -19.06
N ILE A 9 2.00 -66.68 -18.31
CA ILE A 9 2.00 -66.69 -16.85
C ILE A 9 0.64 -66.13 -16.43
N LEU A 10 -0.23 -67.03 -15.96
CA LEU A 10 -1.62 -66.73 -15.66
C LEU A 10 -1.89 -67.00 -14.19
N ARG A 11 -2.44 -66.02 -13.46
CA ARG A 11 -2.84 -66.17 -12.04
C ARG A 11 -1.74 -66.78 -11.17
N SER A 12 -0.51 -66.31 -11.35
CA SER A 12 0.69 -66.94 -10.81
C SER A 12 1.61 -65.95 -10.10
N ASN A 13 2.34 -66.45 -9.10
CA ASN A 13 3.41 -65.72 -8.43
C ASN A 13 4.74 -66.38 -8.78
N LEU A 14 5.63 -65.65 -9.46
CA LEU A 14 6.94 -66.13 -9.88
C LEU A 14 8.04 -65.25 -9.30
N SER A 15 8.95 -65.86 -8.55
CA SER A 15 10.13 -65.17 -8.01
C SER A 15 11.41 -65.85 -8.50
N THR A 16 12.41 -65.06 -8.87
CA THR A 16 13.73 -65.56 -9.27
C THR A 16 14.84 -64.79 -8.55
N ASN A 17 15.94 -65.47 -8.25
CA ASN A 17 17.17 -64.86 -7.77
C ASN A 17 18.34 -65.47 -8.53
N SER A 18 18.90 -64.72 -9.48
CA SER A 18 19.89 -65.20 -10.44
C SER A 18 21.18 -64.39 -10.36
N THR A 19 22.33 -65.06 -10.27
CA THR A 19 23.65 -64.41 -10.34
C THR A 19 24.18 -64.36 -11.77
N THR A 20 23.81 -65.33 -12.60
CA THR A 20 24.12 -65.44 -14.03
C THR A 20 22.93 -66.00 -14.81
N GLY A 21 22.79 -65.64 -16.09
CA GLY A 21 21.79 -66.23 -17.00
C GLY A 21 20.51 -65.40 -17.17
N LEU A 22 19.55 -65.91 -17.95
CA LEU A 22 18.29 -65.24 -18.26
C LEU A 22 17.09 -65.86 -17.51
N PRO A 23 16.40 -65.11 -16.64
CA PRO A 23 15.17 -65.53 -15.99
C PRO A 23 14.06 -65.96 -16.96
N ILE A 24 13.79 -65.17 -18.01
CA ILE A 24 12.71 -65.44 -18.98
C ILE A 24 13.22 -65.14 -20.41
N SER A 25 13.10 -66.11 -21.32
CA SER A 25 13.53 -65.96 -22.71
C SER A 25 12.68 -66.76 -23.72
N THR A 26 12.49 -66.19 -24.92
CA THR A 26 11.97 -66.89 -26.12
C THR A 26 13.05 -66.91 -27.22
N ASP A 27 13.18 -68.01 -27.98
CA ASP A 27 14.28 -68.22 -28.96
C ASP A 27 13.82 -68.45 -30.43
N ASN A 28 12.60 -68.07 -30.84
CA ASN A 28 12.06 -68.37 -32.18
C ASN A 28 11.31 -67.19 -32.82
N ALA A 29 10.90 -67.32 -34.10
CA ALA A 29 10.33 -66.24 -34.92
C ALA A 29 9.11 -65.47 -34.35
N ASN A 30 8.42 -65.97 -33.32
CA ASN A 30 7.20 -65.36 -32.75
C ASN A 30 7.24 -65.38 -31.21
N GLY A 31 8.26 -64.75 -30.61
CA GLY A 31 8.46 -64.73 -29.17
C GLY A 31 7.41 -63.90 -28.44
N GLU A 32 6.49 -64.56 -27.71
CA GLU A 32 5.43 -63.88 -26.96
C GLU A 32 5.50 -64.25 -25.47
N ILE A 33 5.47 -63.23 -24.60
CA ILE A 33 5.36 -63.38 -23.15
C ILE A 33 4.12 -62.62 -22.69
N VAL A 34 3.14 -63.35 -22.15
CA VAL A 34 1.92 -62.78 -21.58
C VAL A 34 1.90 -63.04 -20.08
N ILE A 35 1.72 -61.97 -19.32
CA ILE A 35 1.62 -61.96 -17.86
C ILE A 35 0.24 -61.40 -17.54
N ASP A 36 -0.62 -62.24 -16.98
CA ASP A 36 -2.04 -61.97 -16.79
C ASP A 36 -2.47 -62.34 -15.36
N GLU A 37 -3.06 -61.40 -14.63
CA GLU A 37 -3.43 -61.52 -13.21
C GLU A 37 -2.28 -62.11 -12.36
N SER A 38 -1.02 -61.71 -12.61
CA SER A 38 0.16 -62.38 -12.05
C SER A 38 1.18 -61.42 -11.45
N GLN A 39 1.95 -61.91 -10.47
CA GLN A 39 3.07 -61.16 -9.88
C GLN A 39 4.41 -61.83 -10.20
N LEU A 40 5.34 -61.06 -10.76
CA LEU A 40 6.70 -61.48 -11.06
C LEU A 40 7.69 -60.63 -10.28
N ASN A 41 8.59 -61.27 -9.53
CA ASN A 41 9.72 -60.63 -8.89
C ASN A 41 11.03 -61.24 -9.41
N LEU A 42 11.70 -60.53 -10.33
CA LEU A 42 12.90 -60.97 -11.01
C LEU A 42 14.12 -60.26 -10.44
N ILE A 43 14.88 -60.96 -9.58
CA ILE A 43 16.10 -60.43 -8.97
C ILE A 43 17.32 -61.02 -9.68
N MET A 44 18.19 -60.12 -10.16
CA MET A 44 19.43 -60.46 -10.85
C MET A 44 20.61 -59.76 -10.16
N SER A 45 21.44 -60.49 -9.41
CA SER A 45 22.54 -59.87 -8.66
C SER A 45 23.77 -59.50 -9.50
N GLY A 46 23.85 -59.97 -10.76
CA GLY A 46 24.92 -59.66 -11.71
C GLY A 46 24.46 -58.92 -12.98
N SER A 47 25.39 -58.67 -13.89
CA SER A 47 25.15 -58.03 -15.20
C SER A 47 24.47 -58.97 -16.19
N ASN A 48 23.18 -59.27 -16.00
CA ASN A 48 22.43 -60.20 -16.85
C ASN A 48 21.25 -59.52 -17.56
N ASN A 49 20.71 -60.17 -18.60
CA ASN A 49 19.41 -59.80 -19.16
C ASN A 49 18.31 -60.47 -18.33
N GLY A 50 17.20 -59.79 -18.07
CA GLY A 50 16.08 -60.31 -17.27
C GLY A 50 15.02 -60.97 -18.13
N ILE A 51 14.54 -60.23 -19.12
CA ILE A 51 13.57 -60.71 -20.10
C ILE A 51 14.19 -60.53 -21.49
N ARG A 52 14.20 -61.59 -22.30
CA ARG A 52 14.65 -61.52 -23.69
C ARG A 52 13.61 -62.12 -24.62
N LEU A 53 13.25 -61.36 -25.63
CA LEU A 53 12.36 -61.81 -26.69
C LEU A 53 13.14 -61.82 -27.99
N GLU A 54 13.36 -63.01 -28.54
CA GLU A 54 13.81 -63.20 -29.92
C GLU A 54 12.61 -63.60 -30.77
N GLY A 55 12.64 -63.19 -32.05
CA GLY A 55 11.64 -63.52 -33.06
C GLY A 55 11.34 -62.37 -34.00
N GLU A 56 10.92 -62.63 -35.24
CA GLU A 56 10.51 -61.58 -36.19
C GLU A 56 9.42 -60.69 -35.58
N ASP A 57 8.44 -61.31 -34.91
CA ASP A 57 7.42 -60.66 -34.08
C ASP A 57 7.69 -60.96 -32.61
N SER A 58 7.95 -59.93 -31.80
CA SER A 58 8.19 -60.07 -30.36
C SER A 58 7.16 -59.28 -29.54
N LEU A 59 6.50 -59.91 -28.57
CA LEU A 59 5.49 -59.28 -27.72
C LEU A 59 5.72 -59.57 -26.24
N LEU A 60 5.81 -58.52 -25.43
CA LEU A 60 5.66 -58.58 -23.98
C LEU A 60 4.35 -57.89 -23.59
N SER A 61 3.41 -58.64 -23.04
CA SER A 61 2.11 -58.13 -22.56
C SER A 61 1.99 -58.36 -21.06
N VAL A 62 1.82 -57.28 -20.31
CA VAL A 62 1.54 -57.28 -18.86
C VAL A 62 0.14 -56.71 -18.67
N LYS A 63 -0.81 -57.52 -18.18
CA LYS A 63 -2.22 -57.15 -18.19
C LYS A 63 -3.02 -57.62 -16.99
N ASN A 64 -4.15 -56.95 -16.78
CA ASN A 64 -5.18 -57.28 -15.80
C ASN A 64 -4.62 -57.38 -14.38
N ASN A 65 -4.26 -56.24 -13.77
CA ASN A 65 -3.71 -56.16 -12.42
C ASN A 65 -2.44 -57.00 -12.21
N SER A 66 -1.63 -57.13 -13.26
CA SER A 66 -0.34 -57.83 -13.17
C SER A 66 0.76 -56.90 -12.71
N GLU A 67 1.73 -57.45 -11.99
CA GLU A 67 2.87 -56.70 -11.47
C GLU A 67 4.18 -57.39 -11.85
N VAL A 68 5.10 -56.66 -12.47
CA VAL A 68 6.43 -57.16 -12.85
C VAL A 68 7.50 -56.26 -12.23
N LYS A 69 8.14 -56.76 -11.17
CA LYS A 69 9.30 -56.12 -10.55
C LYS A 69 10.57 -56.77 -11.04
N LEU A 70 11.45 -55.99 -11.67
CA LEU A 70 12.77 -56.42 -12.11
C LEU A 70 13.83 -55.58 -11.39
N THR A 71 14.71 -56.23 -10.63
CA THR A 71 15.84 -55.58 -9.98
C THR A 71 17.13 -56.21 -10.46
N SER A 72 18.05 -55.41 -11.01
CA SER A 72 19.36 -55.90 -11.42
C SER A 72 20.54 -55.15 -10.81
N GLY A 73 21.63 -55.86 -10.55
CA GLY A 73 22.92 -55.28 -10.21
C GLY A 73 23.54 -54.45 -11.36
N SER A 74 24.68 -53.82 -11.08
CA SER A 74 25.37 -52.98 -12.06
C SER A 74 26.00 -53.78 -13.20
N GLY A 75 25.87 -53.28 -14.43
CA GLY A 75 26.55 -53.86 -15.60
C GLY A 75 26.04 -53.36 -16.95
N THR A 76 26.59 -53.87 -18.03
CA THR A 76 26.25 -53.45 -19.41
C THR A 76 25.13 -54.27 -20.05
N ALA A 77 24.57 -55.25 -19.33
CA ALA A 77 23.48 -56.06 -19.86
C ALA A 77 22.19 -55.25 -20.10
N ARG A 78 21.31 -55.83 -20.94
CA ARG A 78 20.02 -55.26 -21.32
C ARG A 78 18.92 -55.94 -20.53
N ASN A 79 18.33 -55.23 -19.58
CA ASN A 79 17.43 -55.85 -18.61
C ASN A 79 16.18 -56.42 -19.27
N ILE A 80 15.63 -55.69 -20.24
CA ILE A 80 14.60 -56.18 -21.16
C ILE A 80 15.10 -55.94 -22.59
N LEU A 81 15.19 -57.01 -23.37
CA LEU A 81 15.68 -56.96 -24.75
C LEU A 81 14.67 -57.57 -25.71
N PHE A 82 14.21 -56.78 -26.67
CA PHE A 82 13.50 -57.24 -27.85
C PHE A 82 14.48 -57.27 -29.03
N SER A 83 14.63 -58.42 -29.69
CA SER A 83 15.53 -58.62 -30.84
C SER A 83 14.74 -58.95 -32.12
N GLY A 84 13.54 -58.40 -32.26
CA GLY A 84 12.62 -58.71 -33.35
C GLY A 84 12.37 -57.57 -34.32
N ALA A 85 12.21 -57.91 -35.61
CA ALA A 85 11.92 -56.94 -36.67
C ALA A 85 10.70 -56.08 -36.35
N ARG A 86 9.70 -56.65 -35.66
CA ARG A 86 8.52 -55.96 -35.14
C ARG A 86 8.37 -56.32 -33.66
N SER A 87 8.64 -55.36 -32.78
CA SER A 87 8.67 -55.59 -31.33
C SER A 87 7.65 -54.73 -30.59
N LYS A 88 6.93 -55.31 -29.65
CA LYS A 88 5.85 -54.63 -28.91
C LYS A 88 5.92 -54.92 -27.41
N MET A 89 5.82 -53.87 -26.61
CA MET A 89 5.57 -53.94 -25.18
C MET A 89 4.21 -53.30 -24.89
N VAL A 90 3.32 -54.03 -24.23
CA VAL A 90 2.02 -53.52 -23.78
C VAL A 90 1.87 -53.73 -22.29
N ILE A 91 1.55 -52.65 -21.57
CA ILE A 91 1.17 -52.71 -20.15
C ILE A 91 -0.24 -52.15 -20.05
N GLU A 92 -1.18 -52.94 -19.56
CA GLU A 92 -2.60 -52.60 -19.65
C GLU A 92 -3.45 -53.06 -18.46
N ASN A 93 -4.60 -52.41 -18.29
CA ASN A 93 -5.64 -52.76 -17.33
C ASN A 93 -5.09 -52.83 -15.89
N GLN A 94 -4.69 -51.67 -15.35
CA GLN A 94 -4.20 -51.51 -13.97
C GLN A 94 -2.95 -52.35 -13.67
N SER A 95 -2.07 -52.54 -14.65
CA SER A 95 -0.85 -53.34 -14.47
C SER A 95 0.39 -52.48 -14.31
N GLU A 96 1.41 -53.02 -13.67
CA GLU A 96 2.65 -52.31 -13.35
C GLU A 96 3.89 -53.08 -13.81
N LEU A 97 4.84 -52.38 -14.42
CA LEU A 97 6.20 -52.88 -14.64
C LEU A 97 7.19 -51.92 -14.00
N ILE A 98 7.95 -52.40 -13.02
CA ILE A 98 8.93 -51.63 -12.27
C ILE A 98 10.32 -52.22 -12.52
N LEU A 99 11.25 -51.42 -13.03
CA LEU A 99 12.62 -51.80 -13.35
C LEU A 99 13.62 -50.93 -12.59
N ASN A 100 14.32 -51.53 -11.63
CA ASN A 100 15.42 -50.90 -10.90
C ASN A 100 16.76 -51.49 -11.34
N THR A 101 17.66 -50.65 -11.83
CA THR A 101 18.95 -51.10 -12.39
C THR A 101 20.06 -50.07 -12.18
N SER A 102 21.29 -50.44 -12.54
CA SER A 102 22.45 -49.56 -12.56
C SER A 102 23.39 -49.97 -13.69
N GLY A 103 24.16 -49.03 -14.21
CA GLY A 103 25.18 -49.25 -15.22
C GLY A 103 26.59 -48.91 -14.73
N PRO A 104 27.61 -49.26 -15.52
CA PRO A 104 28.93 -48.64 -15.39
C PRO A 104 28.89 -47.18 -15.85
N THR A 105 29.98 -46.44 -15.62
CA THR A 105 30.17 -45.06 -16.09
C THR A 105 30.51 -44.96 -17.57
N SER A 106 30.79 -46.08 -18.25
CA SER A 106 31.00 -46.09 -19.69
C SER A 106 29.69 -45.83 -20.43
N ASP A 107 29.72 -44.93 -21.41
CA ASP A 107 28.55 -44.56 -22.19
C ASP A 107 27.81 -45.76 -22.78
N ALA A 108 26.49 -45.66 -22.83
CA ALA A 108 25.68 -46.64 -23.53
C ALA A 108 25.95 -46.66 -25.03
N THR A 109 25.91 -47.87 -25.59
CA THR A 109 26.07 -48.13 -27.02
C THR A 109 24.78 -48.75 -27.55
N ASP A 110 24.68 -48.86 -28.86
CA ASP A 110 23.52 -49.48 -29.50
C ASP A 110 23.39 -50.98 -29.18
N THR A 111 24.40 -51.62 -28.60
CA THR A 111 24.35 -53.06 -28.29
C THR A 111 24.46 -53.36 -26.80
N ALA A 112 24.69 -52.35 -25.95
CA ALA A 112 24.96 -52.54 -24.54
C ALA A 112 24.61 -51.31 -23.69
N ASN A 113 24.34 -51.57 -22.41
CA ASN A 113 24.05 -50.59 -21.37
C ASN A 113 22.72 -49.85 -21.55
N ASN A 114 21.67 -50.59 -21.89
CA ASN A 114 20.29 -50.08 -22.01
C ASN A 114 19.39 -50.87 -21.05
N ALA A 115 18.51 -50.22 -20.30
CA ALA A 115 17.63 -50.92 -19.36
C ALA A 115 16.53 -51.68 -20.13
N ILE A 116 15.81 -50.99 -21.00
CA ILE A 116 14.86 -51.57 -21.96
C ILE A 116 15.34 -51.23 -23.36
N GLN A 117 15.53 -52.24 -24.20
CA GLN A 117 15.96 -52.04 -25.58
C GLN A 117 15.07 -52.77 -26.57
N PHE A 118 14.67 -52.05 -27.61
CA PHE A 118 14.03 -52.59 -28.80
C PHE A 118 14.98 -52.51 -29.98
N VAL A 119 15.10 -53.59 -30.76
CA VAL A 119 15.95 -53.66 -31.96
C VAL A 119 15.13 -54.25 -33.10
N GLY A 120 14.96 -53.52 -34.20
CA GLY A 120 14.18 -54.01 -35.34
C GLY A 120 13.86 -52.94 -36.38
N ALA A 121 12.91 -53.23 -37.28
CA ALA A 121 12.38 -52.26 -38.25
C ALA A 121 11.23 -51.43 -37.66
N SER A 122 10.49 -52.00 -36.70
CA SER A 122 9.37 -51.34 -36.01
C SER A 122 9.34 -51.72 -34.52
N SER A 123 9.17 -50.73 -33.66
CA SER A 123 9.08 -50.91 -32.21
C SER A 123 7.92 -50.13 -31.61
N GLU A 124 7.18 -50.76 -30.70
CA GLU A 124 6.03 -50.17 -30.02
C GLU A 124 6.15 -50.34 -28.49
N LEU A 125 5.95 -49.26 -27.76
CA LEU A 125 5.69 -49.25 -26.32
C LEU A 125 4.34 -48.58 -26.09
N THR A 126 3.41 -49.32 -25.51
CA THR A 126 2.06 -48.84 -25.20
C THR A 126 1.72 -49.11 -23.73
N VAL A 127 1.38 -48.05 -22.98
CA VAL A 127 0.89 -48.14 -21.60
C VAL A 127 -0.52 -47.55 -21.55
N ARG A 128 -1.51 -48.36 -21.14
CA ARG A 128 -2.93 -47.99 -21.25
C ARG A 128 -3.78 -48.49 -20.09
N ASN A 129 -4.99 -47.94 -19.98
CA ASN A 129 -5.99 -48.30 -18.98
C ASN A 129 -5.43 -48.29 -17.53
N GLN A 130 -5.00 -47.12 -17.05
CA GLN A 130 -4.50 -46.88 -15.69
C GLN A 130 -3.29 -47.74 -15.31
N SER A 131 -2.38 -47.98 -16.26
CA SER A 131 -1.19 -48.82 -16.05
C SER A 131 0.07 -47.99 -15.87
N ILE A 132 1.11 -48.60 -15.30
CA ILE A 132 2.35 -47.89 -14.95
C ILE A 132 3.58 -48.61 -15.50
N LEU A 133 4.47 -47.86 -16.14
CA LEU A 133 5.87 -48.26 -16.37
C LEU A 133 6.78 -47.37 -15.55
N ASP A 134 7.59 -47.95 -14.66
CA ASP A 134 8.59 -47.25 -13.87
C ASP A 134 9.98 -47.84 -14.16
N VAL A 135 10.91 -47.00 -14.62
CA VAL A 135 12.29 -47.36 -14.94
C VAL A 135 13.24 -46.41 -14.21
N ASN A 136 13.96 -46.96 -13.23
CA ASN A 136 14.95 -46.23 -12.44
C ASN A 136 16.34 -46.80 -12.67
N VAL A 137 17.18 -46.01 -13.35
CA VAL A 137 18.63 -46.25 -13.46
C VAL A 137 19.34 -45.42 -12.40
N ALA A 138 19.62 -46.05 -11.26
CA ALA A 138 20.11 -45.35 -10.07
C ALA A 138 21.57 -44.87 -10.14
N ALA A 139 22.38 -45.44 -11.03
CA ALA A 139 23.79 -45.08 -11.18
C ALA A 139 24.32 -45.41 -12.58
N GLY A 140 25.28 -44.61 -13.05
CA GLY A 140 26.05 -44.84 -14.28
C GLY A 140 25.34 -44.41 -15.56
N ALA A 141 25.99 -44.68 -16.69
CA ALA A 141 25.58 -44.18 -18.00
C ALA A 141 24.65 -45.15 -18.77
N LYS A 142 23.78 -45.87 -18.05
CA LYS A 142 22.80 -46.78 -18.66
C LYS A 142 21.56 -46.01 -19.12
N ARG A 143 21.17 -46.16 -20.39
CA ARG A 143 19.92 -45.56 -20.92
C ARG A 143 18.69 -46.25 -20.31
N GLY A 144 17.61 -45.50 -20.12
CA GLY A 144 16.33 -46.05 -19.64
C GLY A 144 15.65 -46.90 -20.72
N VAL A 145 14.94 -46.25 -21.63
CA VAL A 145 14.26 -46.88 -22.77
C VAL A 145 14.97 -46.48 -24.06
N PHE A 146 15.37 -47.46 -24.85
CA PHE A 146 16.07 -47.23 -26.12
C PHE A 146 15.40 -47.99 -27.26
N PHE A 147 14.90 -47.26 -28.26
CA PHE A 147 14.48 -47.82 -29.54
C PHE A 147 15.63 -47.70 -30.51
N GLN A 148 16.10 -48.84 -31.01
CA GLN A 148 16.97 -48.93 -32.17
C GLN A 148 16.13 -49.49 -33.32
N ALA A 149 15.22 -48.66 -33.86
CA ALA A 149 14.30 -49.10 -34.90
C ALA A 149 13.88 -47.99 -35.86
N ASP A 150 13.81 -48.30 -37.15
CA ASP A 150 13.46 -47.32 -38.20
C ASP A 150 12.12 -46.62 -37.91
N ASN A 151 11.16 -47.35 -37.36
CA ASN A 151 9.84 -46.85 -36.99
C ASN A 151 9.56 -47.09 -35.50
N GLY A 152 9.16 -46.04 -34.77
CA GLY A 152 8.82 -46.12 -33.35
C GLY A 152 7.42 -45.60 -33.04
N LEU A 153 6.69 -46.32 -32.19
CA LEU A 153 5.48 -45.84 -31.53
C LEU A 153 5.69 -45.84 -30.01
N PHE A 154 5.63 -44.66 -29.40
CA PHE A 154 5.63 -44.48 -27.95
C PHE A 154 4.27 -43.91 -27.54
N GLN A 155 3.42 -44.72 -26.92
CA GLN A 155 2.04 -44.37 -26.62
C GLN A 155 1.71 -44.54 -25.13
N VAL A 156 1.12 -43.49 -24.54
CA VAL A 156 0.60 -43.51 -23.16
C VAL A 156 -0.80 -42.94 -23.16
N ILE A 157 -1.78 -43.74 -22.74
CA ILE A 157 -3.20 -43.38 -22.84
C ILE A 157 -3.99 -43.82 -21.61
N ASP A 158 -5.20 -43.28 -21.46
CA ASP A 158 -6.23 -43.72 -20.53
C ASP A 158 -5.75 -43.69 -19.06
N ARG A 159 -5.31 -42.52 -18.59
CA ARG A 159 -4.79 -42.26 -17.24
C ARG A 159 -3.60 -43.12 -16.83
N SER A 160 -2.81 -43.55 -17.81
CA SER A 160 -1.60 -44.35 -17.58
C SER A 160 -0.38 -43.48 -17.37
N GLU A 161 0.66 -44.07 -16.80
CA GLU A 161 1.87 -43.36 -16.39
C GLU A 161 3.15 -44.03 -16.89
N ILE A 162 4.11 -43.23 -17.37
CA ILE A 162 5.48 -43.65 -17.60
C ILE A 162 6.43 -42.77 -16.79
N ASN A 163 7.25 -43.40 -15.95
CA ASN A 163 8.33 -42.79 -15.19
C ASN A 163 9.67 -43.35 -15.66
N VAL A 164 10.58 -42.48 -16.14
CA VAL A 164 11.94 -42.92 -16.50
C VAL A 164 12.98 -41.94 -15.96
N SER A 165 13.78 -42.40 -15.01
CA SER A 165 14.86 -41.65 -14.40
C SER A 165 16.21 -42.29 -14.67
N THR A 166 17.19 -41.48 -15.06
CA THR A 166 18.56 -41.93 -15.35
C THR A 166 19.62 -41.04 -14.70
N ASP A 167 20.68 -41.67 -14.19
CA ASP A 167 21.80 -41.00 -13.54
C ASP A 167 22.68 -40.23 -14.53
N ALA A 168 23.22 -40.85 -15.58
CA ALA A 168 24.09 -40.16 -16.55
C ALA A 168 23.87 -40.64 -17.99
N ALA A 169 22.62 -40.70 -18.43
CA ALA A 169 22.25 -41.17 -19.77
C ALA A 169 20.95 -40.51 -20.25
N ASN A 170 20.53 -40.83 -21.48
CA ASN A 170 19.19 -40.45 -21.92
C ASN A 170 18.13 -41.32 -21.24
N SER A 171 17.05 -40.71 -20.75
CA SER A 171 15.94 -41.43 -20.14
C SER A 171 15.20 -42.23 -21.21
N VAL A 172 14.80 -41.56 -22.28
CA VAL A 172 14.20 -42.17 -23.46
C VAL A 172 14.98 -41.74 -24.70
N HIS A 173 15.38 -42.70 -25.52
CA HIS A 173 16.05 -42.47 -26.78
C HIS A 173 15.32 -43.25 -27.88
N LEU A 174 14.70 -42.53 -28.80
CA LEU A 174 14.00 -43.08 -29.96
C LEU A 174 14.85 -42.86 -31.22
N ALA A 175 15.75 -43.81 -31.52
CA ALA A 175 16.55 -43.76 -32.75
C ALA A 175 15.78 -44.42 -33.89
N GLY A 176 15.76 -43.77 -35.05
CA GLY A 176 15.07 -44.21 -36.27
C GLY A 176 14.65 -43.03 -37.15
N THR A 177 14.05 -43.33 -38.30
CA THR A 177 13.65 -42.35 -39.30
C THR A 177 12.19 -41.90 -39.18
N LYS A 178 11.34 -42.61 -38.42
CA LYS A 178 9.94 -42.24 -38.25
C LYS A 178 9.46 -42.55 -36.84
N HIS A 179 9.06 -41.54 -36.08
CA HIS A 179 8.58 -41.73 -34.70
C HIS A 179 7.26 -41.03 -34.45
N THR A 180 6.35 -41.76 -33.83
CA THR A 180 5.10 -41.22 -33.28
C THR A 180 5.14 -41.31 -31.76
N ILE A 181 4.96 -40.16 -31.11
CA ILE A 181 4.81 -40.04 -29.66
C ILE A 181 3.39 -39.54 -29.42
N SER A 182 2.60 -40.29 -28.68
CA SER A 182 1.18 -39.98 -28.40
C SER A 182 0.90 -40.13 -26.92
N ILE A 183 0.53 -39.03 -26.27
CA ILE A 183 0.19 -38.98 -24.85
C ILE A 183 -1.22 -38.39 -24.76
N SER A 184 -2.22 -39.20 -24.43
CA SER A 184 -3.63 -38.76 -24.48
C SER A 184 -4.50 -39.36 -23.36
N ASN A 185 -5.77 -38.95 -23.29
CA ASN A 185 -6.74 -39.38 -22.28
C ASN A 185 -6.21 -39.30 -20.83
N GLU A 186 -5.85 -38.09 -20.37
CA GLU A 186 -5.36 -37.81 -19.01
C GLU A 186 -4.09 -38.60 -18.62
N ALA A 187 -3.26 -39.01 -19.61
CA ALA A 187 -2.02 -39.74 -19.38
C ALA A 187 -0.88 -38.84 -18.88
N LYS A 188 0.10 -39.44 -18.22
CA LYS A 188 1.24 -38.73 -17.61
C LYS A 188 2.57 -39.39 -17.96
N VAL A 189 3.55 -38.58 -18.34
CA VAL A 189 4.90 -39.06 -18.62
C VAL A 189 5.91 -38.15 -17.92
N TYR A 190 6.79 -38.75 -17.11
CA TYR A 190 7.85 -38.07 -16.37
C TYR A 190 9.21 -38.63 -16.75
N LEU A 191 10.05 -37.76 -17.32
CA LEU A 191 11.38 -38.12 -17.79
C LEU A 191 12.43 -37.31 -17.05
N LYS A 192 13.44 -37.98 -16.50
CA LYS A 192 14.54 -37.33 -15.80
C LYS A 192 15.89 -37.85 -16.24
N SER A 193 16.79 -36.94 -16.61
CA SER A 193 18.19 -37.24 -16.93
C SER A 193 19.13 -36.35 -16.12
N ASN A 194 20.13 -36.94 -15.48
CA ASN A 194 21.04 -36.25 -14.59
C ASN A 194 22.50 -36.21 -15.08
N TRP A 195 22.71 -35.96 -16.37
CA TRP A 195 24.06 -35.87 -16.95
C TRP A 195 25.02 -34.99 -16.12
N THR A 196 26.30 -35.32 -16.18
CA THR A 196 27.38 -34.53 -15.58
C THR A 196 28.21 -33.79 -16.62
N THR A 197 28.00 -34.10 -17.90
CA THR A 197 28.69 -33.51 -19.06
C THR A 197 27.70 -33.09 -20.12
N GLU A 198 27.94 -31.93 -20.74
CA GLU A 198 27.12 -31.41 -21.81
C GLU A 198 27.50 -32.03 -23.16
N ALA A 199 26.52 -32.47 -23.95
CA ALA A 199 26.71 -32.84 -25.35
C ALA A 199 25.41 -32.64 -26.14
N ASN A 200 25.53 -32.54 -27.47
CA ASN A 200 24.39 -32.20 -28.32
C ASN A 200 23.23 -33.20 -28.29
N GLN A 201 23.52 -34.47 -28.02
CA GLN A 201 22.54 -35.56 -28.02
C GLN A 201 22.13 -35.98 -26.59
N ASN A 202 22.67 -35.32 -25.57
CA ASN A 202 22.31 -35.59 -24.19
C ASN A 202 20.94 -34.97 -23.93
N ALA A 203 19.98 -35.80 -23.54
CA ALA A 203 18.61 -35.35 -23.28
C ALA A 203 17.86 -36.26 -22.31
N SER A 204 16.80 -35.76 -21.68
CA SER A 204 15.81 -36.64 -21.05
C SER A 204 15.01 -37.42 -22.10
N LEU A 205 14.63 -36.75 -23.20
CA LEU A 205 14.06 -37.37 -24.38
C LEU A 205 14.86 -37.00 -25.64
N PHE A 206 15.41 -38.00 -26.30
CA PHE A 206 16.09 -37.86 -27.59
C PHE A 206 15.30 -38.59 -28.68
N ILE A 207 15.04 -37.92 -29.81
CA ILE A 207 14.24 -38.48 -30.91
C ILE A 207 14.94 -38.23 -32.24
N GLY A 208 15.03 -39.28 -33.07
CA GLY A 208 15.51 -39.22 -34.43
C GLY A 208 16.98 -39.63 -34.58
N THR A 209 17.58 -39.29 -35.72
CA THR A 209 18.95 -39.66 -36.09
C THR A 209 19.61 -38.56 -36.93
N ASN A 210 20.87 -38.75 -37.34
CA ASN A 210 21.52 -37.86 -38.30
C ASN A 210 20.86 -37.87 -39.70
N ASP A 211 20.04 -38.88 -40.00
CA ASP A 211 19.34 -39.01 -41.28
C ASP A 211 17.98 -38.30 -41.25
N LYS A 212 17.35 -38.16 -42.44
CA LYS A 212 16.02 -37.56 -42.57
C LYS A 212 15.00 -38.33 -41.70
N SER A 213 14.57 -37.70 -40.61
CA SER A 213 13.59 -38.28 -39.69
C SER A 213 12.28 -37.49 -39.71
N GLU A 214 11.15 -38.20 -39.72
CA GLU A 214 9.79 -37.67 -39.57
C GLU A 214 9.35 -37.88 -38.11
N ILE A 215 9.09 -36.79 -37.40
CA ILE A 215 8.70 -36.84 -35.98
C ILE A 215 7.29 -36.28 -35.84
N ASN A 216 6.37 -37.11 -35.35
CA ASN A 216 5.00 -36.72 -34.99
C ASN A 216 4.81 -36.85 -33.47
N PHE A 217 4.72 -35.73 -32.78
CA PHE A 217 4.65 -35.67 -31.33
C PHE A 217 3.37 -34.97 -30.91
N ILE A 218 2.50 -35.67 -30.18
CA ILE A 218 1.16 -35.19 -29.80
C ILE A 218 0.93 -35.44 -28.32
N ILE A 219 0.56 -34.38 -27.61
CA ILE A 219 0.00 -34.44 -26.25
C ILE A 219 -1.40 -33.85 -26.32
N SER A 220 -2.42 -34.62 -25.94
CA SER A 220 -3.81 -34.21 -26.04
C SER A 220 -4.65 -34.70 -24.85
N GLU A 221 -5.91 -34.25 -24.80
CA GLU A 221 -6.93 -34.71 -23.87
C GLU A 221 -6.50 -34.65 -22.39
N LYS A 222 -6.07 -33.47 -21.91
CA LYS A 222 -5.65 -33.21 -20.50
C LYS A 222 -4.44 -34.01 -20.05
N SER A 223 -3.53 -34.31 -20.97
CA SER A 223 -2.34 -35.11 -20.65
C SER A 223 -1.13 -34.26 -20.31
N LEU A 224 -0.12 -34.88 -19.69
CA LEU A 224 1.10 -34.22 -19.24
C LEU A 224 2.35 -34.96 -19.73
N LEU A 225 3.29 -34.23 -20.32
CA LEU A 225 4.71 -34.63 -20.36
C LEU A 225 5.54 -33.64 -19.55
N GLN A 226 6.29 -34.15 -18.59
CA GLN A 226 7.35 -33.40 -17.92
C GLN A 226 8.71 -34.03 -18.19
N ALA A 227 9.67 -33.21 -18.62
CA ALA A 227 11.05 -33.62 -18.83
C ALA A 227 12.02 -32.70 -18.08
N ASP A 228 12.71 -33.26 -17.09
CA ASP A 228 13.71 -32.57 -16.28
C ASP A 228 15.11 -33.04 -16.67
N ALA A 229 15.99 -32.08 -16.96
CA ALA A 229 17.35 -32.34 -17.43
C ALA A 229 18.40 -31.58 -16.60
N ASN A 230 19.48 -32.25 -16.24
CA ASN A 230 20.68 -31.61 -15.69
C ASN A 230 21.86 -31.81 -16.65
N MET A 231 22.64 -30.75 -16.89
CA MET A 231 23.76 -30.71 -17.85
C MET A 231 23.40 -31.20 -19.28
N SER A 232 22.12 -31.20 -19.64
CA SER A 232 21.60 -31.67 -20.92
C SER A 232 20.34 -30.90 -21.34
N SER A 233 19.82 -31.18 -22.53
CA SER A 233 18.50 -30.70 -22.97
C SER A 233 17.38 -31.50 -22.31
N ALA A 234 16.19 -30.92 -22.15
CA ALA A 234 15.01 -31.69 -21.74
C ALA A 234 14.54 -32.58 -22.90
N ILE A 235 14.42 -31.98 -24.09
CA ILE A 235 14.11 -32.68 -25.33
C ILE A 235 15.10 -32.28 -26.43
N VAL A 236 15.62 -33.30 -27.13
CA VAL A 236 16.37 -33.15 -28.37
C VAL A 236 15.62 -33.85 -29.49
N LEU A 237 15.42 -33.12 -30.57
CA LEU A 237 14.70 -33.51 -31.76
C LEU A 237 15.66 -33.45 -32.94
N GLN A 238 15.80 -34.55 -33.65
CA GLN A 238 16.72 -34.63 -34.77
C GLN A 238 16.01 -35.23 -35.98
N GLY A 239 15.32 -34.37 -36.71
CA GLY A 239 14.52 -34.76 -37.87
C GLY A 239 14.29 -33.59 -38.82
N THR A 240 14.01 -33.91 -40.08
CA THR A 240 13.89 -32.93 -41.18
C THR A 240 12.47 -32.50 -41.47
N GLU A 241 11.47 -33.18 -40.90
CA GLU A 241 10.06 -32.84 -41.00
C GLU A 241 9.43 -33.17 -39.66
N ASN A 242 9.09 -32.13 -38.89
CA ASN A 242 8.70 -32.34 -37.51
C ASN A 242 7.39 -31.62 -37.18
N LYS A 243 6.45 -32.35 -36.60
CA LYS A 243 5.18 -31.82 -36.11
C LYS A 243 5.03 -32.09 -34.63
N TYR A 244 4.90 -31.01 -33.87
CA TYR A 244 4.72 -31.03 -32.42
C TYR A 244 3.41 -30.33 -32.10
N THR A 245 2.49 -31.04 -31.47
CA THR A 245 1.19 -30.49 -31.07
C THR A 245 0.95 -30.76 -29.60
N VAL A 246 0.61 -29.70 -28.87
CA VAL A 246 0.09 -29.79 -27.49
C VAL A 246 -1.31 -29.18 -27.54
N GLU A 247 -2.33 -30.00 -27.30
CA GLU A 247 -3.72 -29.62 -27.48
C GLU A 247 -4.68 -30.13 -26.40
N ASP A 248 -5.92 -29.64 -26.41
CA ASP A 248 -7.01 -30.11 -25.55
C ASP A 248 -6.70 -30.06 -24.05
N THR A 249 -6.32 -28.88 -23.56
CA THR A 249 -6.02 -28.59 -22.14
C THR A 249 -4.88 -29.43 -21.56
N SER A 250 -3.90 -29.77 -22.40
CA SER A 250 -2.73 -30.56 -22.03
C SER A 250 -1.54 -29.68 -21.64
N GLU A 251 -0.51 -30.31 -21.08
CA GLU A 251 0.69 -29.63 -20.58
C GLU A 251 1.99 -30.27 -21.05
N LEU A 252 2.94 -29.43 -21.46
CA LEU A 252 4.32 -29.79 -21.73
C LEU A 252 5.25 -28.95 -20.85
N ILE A 253 5.95 -29.60 -19.92
CA ILE A 253 6.84 -28.93 -18.95
C ILE A 253 8.27 -29.39 -19.20
N LEU A 254 9.13 -28.47 -19.64
CA LEU A 254 10.53 -28.73 -19.96
C LEU A 254 11.44 -27.92 -19.06
N LYS A 255 12.31 -28.60 -18.30
CA LYS A 255 13.23 -27.94 -17.38
C LYS A 255 14.66 -28.36 -17.68
N SER A 256 15.57 -27.40 -17.82
CA SER A 256 17.01 -27.66 -17.87
C SER A 256 17.77 -26.87 -16.80
N ASN A 257 18.74 -27.55 -16.18
CA ASN A 257 19.63 -26.95 -15.17
C ASN A 257 21.09 -27.32 -15.44
N ARG A 258 22.00 -26.51 -14.90
CA ARG A 258 23.45 -26.73 -14.85
C ARG A 258 23.90 -26.75 -13.38
N THR A 259 24.13 -27.94 -12.83
CA THR A 259 24.46 -28.10 -11.39
C THR A 259 25.97 -28.02 -11.09
N THR A 260 26.87 -28.04 -12.09
CA THR A 260 28.32 -27.96 -11.85
C THR A 260 28.84 -26.52 -11.91
N GLY A 261 29.33 -26.05 -10.76
CA GLY A 261 29.68 -24.64 -10.50
C GLY A 261 31.04 -24.16 -11.01
N ASN A 262 31.63 -24.77 -12.05
CA ASN A 262 32.90 -24.27 -12.59
C ASN A 262 32.69 -23.59 -13.95
N THR A 263 32.75 -22.26 -13.93
CA THR A 263 33.00 -21.39 -15.09
C THR A 263 34.46 -21.55 -15.51
N THR A 264 34.82 -22.63 -16.20
CA THR A 264 36.16 -22.75 -16.77
C THR A 264 36.32 -21.81 -17.98
N VAL A 265 36.80 -20.60 -17.71
CA VAL A 265 37.81 -19.74 -18.38
C VAL A 265 37.87 -19.64 -19.92
N ASP A 266 37.04 -20.29 -20.75
CA ASP A 266 37.22 -20.21 -22.22
C ASP A 266 35.95 -20.08 -23.08
N GLY A 267 34.84 -19.61 -22.50
CA GLY A 267 33.70 -19.06 -23.27
C GLY A 267 32.98 -19.98 -24.27
N SER A 268 33.35 -21.26 -24.38
CA SER A 268 32.93 -22.15 -25.48
C SER A 268 32.16 -23.41 -25.05
N TYR A 269 31.79 -23.54 -23.78
CA TYR A 269 30.99 -24.67 -23.26
C TYR A 269 29.73 -24.16 -22.54
N GLY A 270 28.55 -24.63 -22.98
CA GLY A 270 27.24 -24.16 -22.52
C GLY A 270 26.18 -24.12 -23.62
N ASN A 271 26.58 -24.13 -24.90
CA ASN A 271 25.68 -23.94 -26.05
C ASN A 271 24.89 -25.20 -26.47
N ALA A 272 25.22 -26.35 -25.88
CA ALA A 272 24.62 -27.62 -26.25
C ALA A 272 23.28 -27.88 -25.53
N MET A 273 23.01 -27.15 -24.45
CA MET A 273 21.89 -27.40 -23.55
C MET A 273 20.75 -26.39 -23.72
N ALA A 274 20.25 -26.26 -24.95
CA ALA A 274 18.95 -25.62 -25.08
C ALA A 274 17.89 -26.50 -24.40
N THR A 275 16.96 -25.92 -23.63
CA THR A 275 15.95 -26.74 -22.93
C THR A 275 15.15 -27.57 -23.93
N LEU A 276 14.70 -26.93 -25.01
CA LEU A 276 14.16 -27.59 -26.19
C LEU A 276 15.09 -27.37 -27.38
N ARG A 277 15.53 -28.46 -28.02
CA ARG A 277 16.51 -28.39 -29.10
C ARG A 277 16.09 -29.16 -30.34
N PHE A 278 16.12 -28.48 -31.47
CA PHE A 278 15.97 -29.06 -32.80
C PHE A 278 17.35 -29.06 -33.46
N LEU A 279 17.86 -30.25 -33.77
CA LEU A 279 19.17 -30.46 -34.34
C LEU A 279 19.10 -30.59 -35.87
N ASN A 280 20.10 -30.02 -36.52
CA ASN A 280 20.54 -30.32 -37.90
C ASN A 280 19.55 -30.03 -39.05
N SER A 281 18.30 -29.62 -38.80
CA SER A 281 17.33 -29.32 -39.85
C SER A 281 16.17 -28.45 -39.40
N GLY A 282 15.49 -27.83 -40.37
CA GLY A 282 14.29 -27.00 -40.21
C GLY A 282 12.99 -27.75 -40.52
N PHE A 283 11.99 -27.08 -41.10
CA PHE A 283 10.65 -27.63 -41.38
C PHE A 283 9.96 -28.20 -40.14
N SER A 284 10.03 -27.44 -39.04
CA SER A 284 9.40 -27.81 -37.78
C SER A 284 8.16 -26.95 -37.53
N GLU A 285 7.04 -27.59 -37.25
CA GLU A 285 5.79 -26.96 -36.81
C GLU A 285 5.57 -27.27 -35.34
N PHE A 286 5.54 -26.23 -34.49
CA PHE A 286 5.24 -26.34 -33.08
C PHE A 286 3.93 -25.61 -32.75
N ASN A 287 2.89 -26.39 -32.48
CA ASN A 287 1.53 -25.95 -32.31
C ASN A 287 1.11 -26.10 -30.84
N VAL A 288 0.66 -25.00 -30.24
CA VAL A 288 0.09 -24.96 -28.89
C VAL A 288 -1.34 -24.47 -29.00
N ASN A 289 -2.30 -25.36 -28.81
CA ASN A 289 -3.71 -25.08 -29.05
C ASN A 289 -4.51 -25.37 -27.77
N ASN A 290 -5.10 -24.35 -27.14
CA ASN A 290 -5.88 -24.53 -25.89
C ASN A 290 -5.12 -25.38 -24.84
N SER A 291 -3.82 -25.14 -24.66
CA SER A 291 -2.90 -25.95 -23.85
C SER A 291 -1.71 -25.15 -23.38
N ASN A 292 -0.95 -25.65 -22.39
CA ASN A 292 0.16 -24.91 -21.81
C ASN A 292 1.52 -25.59 -22.11
N VAL A 293 2.50 -24.78 -22.51
CA VAL A 293 3.89 -25.19 -22.67
C VAL A 293 4.78 -24.29 -21.84
N PHE A 294 5.56 -24.91 -20.96
CA PHE A 294 6.53 -24.23 -20.09
C PHE A 294 7.95 -24.70 -20.42
N ILE A 295 8.83 -23.76 -20.76
CA ILE A 295 10.23 -24.01 -21.06
C ILE A 295 11.07 -23.18 -20.11
N GLU A 296 11.63 -23.83 -19.10
CA GLU A 296 12.37 -23.18 -18.03
C GLU A 296 13.84 -23.59 -18.05
N LYS A 297 14.71 -22.58 -18.03
CA LYS A 297 16.13 -22.75 -17.81
C LYS A 297 16.50 -22.07 -16.50
N SER A 298 17.29 -22.74 -15.68
CA SER A 298 17.71 -22.20 -14.38
C SER A 298 19.09 -21.55 -14.42
N SER A 299 19.96 -21.94 -15.35
CA SER A 299 21.29 -21.36 -15.53
C SER A 299 21.94 -21.79 -16.86
N GLY A 300 23.03 -21.11 -17.22
CA GLY A 300 23.87 -21.41 -18.39
C GLY A 300 23.50 -20.57 -19.60
N ASN A 301 24.40 -20.54 -20.60
CA ASN A 301 24.31 -19.56 -21.68
C ASN A 301 23.63 -20.03 -22.97
N ALA A 302 23.29 -21.32 -23.08
CA ALA A 302 22.44 -21.81 -24.17
C ALA A 302 21.08 -21.11 -24.17
N PRO A 303 20.43 -21.05 -25.34
CA PRO A 303 19.09 -20.51 -25.46
C PRO A 303 18.04 -21.39 -24.76
N GLY A 304 16.85 -20.86 -24.47
CA GLY A 304 15.72 -21.67 -24.00
C GLY A 304 15.24 -22.65 -25.07
N ILE A 305 15.01 -22.16 -26.28
CA ILE A 305 14.72 -22.95 -27.48
C ILE A 305 15.79 -22.71 -28.54
N ARG A 306 16.28 -23.79 -29.17
CA ARG A 306 17.20 -23.69 -30.31
C ARG A 306 16.66 -24.44 -31.51
N MET A 307 16.51 -23.73 -32.63
CA MET A 307 16.07 -24.29 -33.91
C MET A 307 17.13 -24.06 -35.00
N LEU A 308 17.30 -25.04 -35.88
CA LEU A 308 18.19 -25.01 -37.03
C LEU A 308 17.36 -25.05 -38.33
N GLY A 309 17.95 -24.63 -39.45
CA GLY A 309 17.34 -24.69 -40.79
C GLY A 309 16.16 -23.74 -41.07
N ASP A 310 15.68 -23.78 -42.31
CA ASP A 310 14.57 -22.95 -42.83
C ASP A 310 13.18 -23.48 -42.40
N ASN A 311 12.12 -22.69 -42.58
CA ASN A 311 10.71 -23.11 -42.45
C ASN A 311 10.33 -23.62 -41.05
N ASN A 312 10.71 -22.88 -40.01
CA ASN A 312 10.34 -23.20 -38.63
C ASN A 312 9.16 -22.32 -38.18
N HIS A 313 8.08 -22.92 -37.68
CA HIS A 313 6.85 -22.22 -37.34
C HIS A 313 6.42 -22.55 -35.90
N ILE A 314 6.25 -21.52 -35.07
CA ILE A 314 5.67 -21.63 -33.73
C ILE A 314 4.31 -20.93 -33.73
N MET A 315 3.26 -21.67 -33.39
CA MET A 315 1.88 -21.23 -33.45
C MET A 315 1.19 -21.46 -32.11
N VAL A 316 0.61 -20.41 -31.54
CA VAL A 316 -0.12 -20.45 -30.28
C VAL A 316 -1.53 -19.91 -30.51
N SER A 317 -2.56 -20.73 -30.28
CA SER A 317 -3.94 -20.42 -30.64
C SER A 317 -5.00 -20.96 -29.67
N ASN A 318 -6.23 -20.46 -29.79
CA ASN A 318 -7.42 -20.85 -29.02
C ASN A 318 -7.19 -20.96 -27.50
N GLY A 319 -6.53 -20.00 -26.86
CA GLY A 319 -6.26 -20.05 -25.42
C GLY A 319 -4.98 -20.78 -25.03
N GLY A 320 -4.16 -21.20 -26.00
CA GLY A 320 -2.87 -21.84 -25.74
C GLY A 320 -1.85 -20.87 -25.14
N LYS A 321 -0.94 -21.38 -24.31
CA LYS A 321 0.10 -20.59 -23.65
C LYS A 321 1.48 -21.19 -23.89
N LEU A 322 2.44 -20.38 -24.32
CA LEU A 322 3.86 -20.72 -24.41
C LEU A 322 4.66 -19.76 -23.54
N TYR A 323 5.28 -20.29 -22.50
CA TYR A 323 6.14 -19.56 -21.59
C TYR A 323 7.59 -20.04 -21.74
N VAL A 324 8.50 -19.13 -22.07
CA VAL A 324 9.94 -19.41 -22.19
C VAL A 324 10.70 -18.50 -21.25
N ASN A 325 11.37 -19.08 -20.26
CA ASN A 325 12.24 -18.33 -19.35
C ASN A 325 13.69 -18.81 -19.48
N ASN A 326 14.58 -17.91 -19.88
CA ASN A 326 16.01 -18.10 -19.90
C ASN A 326 16.73 -16.93 -19.19
N PRO A 327 17.03 -17.06 -17.89
CA PRO A 327 17.76 -16.03 -17.15
C PRO A 327 19.20 -15.86 -17.65
N GLY A 328 19.79 -16.92 -18.21
CA GLY A 328 21.17 -16.93 -18.72
C GLY A 328 22.21 -17.27 -17.65
N ASP A 329 23.45 -16.82 -17.87
CA ASP A 329 24.62 -17.08 -17.03
C ASP A 329 25.09 -15.86 -16.20
N GLY A 330 24.32 -14.78 -16.17
CA GLY A 330 24.66 -13.51 -15.56
C GLY A 330 25.38 -12.52 -16.50
N GLN A 331 25.89 -12.96 -17.66
CA GLN A 331 26.63 -12.12 -18.60
C GLN A 331 25.74 -11.64 -19.73
N VAL A 332 25.54 -10.33 -19.86
CA VAL A 332 24.70 -9.78 -20.93
C VAL A 332 25.30 -10.03 -22.32
N SER A 333 24.44 -10.33 -23.29
CA SER A 333 24.80 -10.70 -24.66
C SER A 333 23.92 -9.98 -25.69
N ASN A 334 24.46 -9.73 -26.89
CA ASN A 334 23.70 -9.20 -28.03
C ASN A 334 23.08 -10.31 -28.91
N GLY A 335 23.26 -11.59 -28.53
CA GLY A 335 22.95 -12.73 -29.39
C GLY A 335 24.00 -12.95 -30.49
N ASN A 336 23.58 -13.54 -31.60
CA ASN A 336 24.41 -13.98 -32.73
C ASN A 336 25.49 -15.02 -32.37
N THR A 337 25.27 -15.77 -31.31
CA THR A 337 26.20 -16.81 -30.89
C THR A 337 25.42 -17.98 -30.32
N ALA A 338 26.03 -19.16 -30.34
CA ALA A 338 25.39 -20.38 -29.88
C ALA A 338 25.03 -20.35 -28.38
N GLY A 339 25.78 -19.59 -27.58
CA GLY A 339 25.55 -19.38 -26.14
C GLY A 339 25.33 -17.89 -25.82
N GLY A 340 24.25 -17.32 -26.34
CA GLY A 340 23.99 -15.88 -26.29
C GLY A 340 22.90 -15.48 -25.31
N ASN A 341 22.54 -16.36 -24.35
CA ASN A 341 21.48 -16.14 -23.37
C ASN A 341 20.10 -15.85 -24.01
N GLN A 342 19.84 -16.39 -25.19
CA GLN A 342 18.62 -16.06 -25.92
C GLN A 342 17.40 -16.78 -25.35
N GLY A 343 16.22 -16.17 -25.43
CA GLY A 343 14.97 -16.91 -25.18
C GLY A 343 14.81 -18.00 -26.24
N ILE A 344 14.73 -17.57 -27.49
CA ILE A 344 14.63 -18.43 -28.68
C ILE A 344 15.71 -18.06 -29.68
N HIS A 345 16.45 -19.05 -30.16
CA HIS A 345 17.52 -18.87 -31.14
C HIS A 345 17.30 -19.73 -32.39
N LEU A 346 17.11 -19.06 -33.54
CA LEU A 346 17.02 -19.65 -34.87
C LEU A 346 18.31 -19.38 -35.65
N THR A 347 19.18 -20.38 -35.59
CA THR A 347 20.61 -20.21 -35.90
C THR A 347 20.94 -20.09 -37.38
N SER A 348 20.03 -20.54 -38.26
CA SER A 348 20.17 -20.46 -39.72
C SER A 348 18.78 -20.54 -40.33
N GLY A 349 18.53 -19.79 -41.40
CA GLY A 349 17.44 -20.06 -42.32
C GLY A 349 16.35 -18.99 -42.41
N ASP A 350 15.51 -19.16 -43.42
CA ASP A 350 14.44 -18.26 -43.84
C ASP A 350 13.05 -18.87 -43.65
N ASN A 351 12.02 -18.04 -43.82
CA ASN A 351 10.61 -18.42 -43.71
C ASN A 351 10.25 -18.98 -42.33
N THR A 352 10.80 -18.40 -41.27
CA THR A 352 10.40 -18.72 -39.89
C THR A 352 9.26 -17.83 -39.46
N SER A 353 8.30 -18.34 -38.68
CA SER A 353 7.26 -17.49 -38.09
C SER A 353 6.95 -17.81 -36.64
N PHE A 354 6.55 -16.77 -35.92
CA PHE A 354 5.90 -16.83 -34.61
C PHE A 354 4.51 -16.22 -34.75
N SER A 355 3.47 -16.95 -34.35
CA SER A 355 2.09 -16.43 -34.39
C SER A 355 1.34 -16.71 -33.11
N VAL A 356 0.73 -15.65 -32.57
CA VAL A 356 -0.23 -15.74 -31.46
C VAL A 356 -1.58 -15.27 -31.96
N THR A 357 -2.59 -16.13 -31.88
CA THR A 357 -3.92 -15.81 -32.39
C THR A 357 -5.01 -16.22 -31.40
N ASP A 358 -6.13 -15.51 -31.45
CA ASP A 358 -7.35 -15.81 -30.72
C ASP A 358 -7.31 -15.41 -29.23
N PRO A 359 -8.47 -15.07 -28.64
CA PRO A 359 -8.53 -14.68 -27.24
C PRO A 359 -8.02 -15.78 -26.30
N GLY A 360 -7.28 -15.37 -25.25
CA GLY A 360 -6.68 -16.28 -24.27
C GLY A 360 -5.29 -16.79 -24.65
N SER A 361 -4.89 -16.67 -25.93
CA SER A 361 -3.59 -17.18 -26.38
C SER A 361 -2.45 -16.27 -25.99
N GLN A 362 -1.37 -16.87 -25.48
CA GLN A 362 -0.27 -16.14 -24.86
C GLN A 362 1.11 -16.70 -25.24
N VAL A 363 2.02 -15.82 -25.64
CA VAL A 363 3.46 -16.07 -25.68
C VAL A 363 4.15 -15.09 -24.75
N THR A 364 4.94 -15.62 -23.81
CA THR A 364 5.84 -14.83 -22.96
C THR A 364 7.25 -15.39 -23.10
N ILE A 365 8.19 -14.53 -23.49
CA ILE A 365 9.62 -14.89 -23.62
C ILE A 365 10.45 -13.94 -22.75
N LEU A 366 11.09 -14.50 -21.73
CA LEU A 366 11.95 -13.78 -20.80
C LEU A 366 13.41 -14.21 -21.01
N ALA A 367 14.25 -13.27 -21.43
CA ALA A 367 15.68 -13.48 -21.67
C ALA A 367 16.51 -12.44 -20.89
N GLU A 368 16.68 -12.63 -19.58
CA GLU A 368 17.23 -11.61 -18.69
C GLU A 368 18.64 -11.13 -19.03
N ASN A 369 19.42 -11.91 -19.78
CA ASN A 369 20.81 -11.62 -20.15
C ASN A 369 21.07 -11.68 -21.67
N GLY A 370 20.03 -11.70 -22.50
CA GLY A 370 20.17 -11.80 -23.95
C GLY A 370 18.96 -11.25 -24.71
N PRO A 371 18.92 -11.44 -26.04
CA PRO A 371 17.73 -11.16 -26.84
C PRO A 371 16.62 -12.18 -26.58
N ALA A 372 15.37 -11.75 -26.61
CA ALA A 372 14.23 -12.66 -26.50
C ALA A 372 14.15 -13.58 -27.74
N ILE A 373 14.29 -12.99 -28.94
CA ILE A 373 14.30 -13.72 -30.20
C ILE A 373 15.54 -13.34 -31.00
N ASP A 374 16.33 -14.34 -31.34
CA ASP A 374 17.53 -14.21 -32.16
C ASP A 374 17.40 -15.09 -33.40
N LEU A 375 17.20 -14.43 -34.53
CA LEU A 375 17.01 -15.03 -35.83
C LEU A 375 18.13 -14.57 -36.77
N SER A 376 18.62 -15.47 -37.61
CA SER A 376 19.74 -15.19 -38.52
C SER A 376 19.30 -14.72 -39.91
N GLY A 377 18.18 -15.23 -40.44
CA GLY A 377 17.68 -14.96 -41.80
C GLY A 377 16.42 -14.09 -41.82
N MET A 378 15.42 -14.51 -42.59
CA MET A 378 14.10 -13.86 -42.70
C MET A 378 13.07 -14.49 -41.75
N GLY A 379 12.43 -13.67 -40.93
CA GLY A 379 11.43 -14.11 -39.96
C GLY A 379 10.13 -13.29 -40.01
N LYS A 380 9.07 -13.87 -39.46
CA LYS A 380 7.77 -13.21 -39.30
C LYS A 380 7.28 -13.31 -37.84
N VAL A 381 6.73 -12.22 -37.31
CA VAL A 381 6.05 -12.19 -36.00
C VAL A 381 4.64 -11.67 -36.21
N ASN A 382 3.63 -12.47 -35.85
CA ASN A 382 2.22 -12.11 -35.94
C ASN A 382 1.57 -12.17 -34.56
N ASN A 383 0.81 -11.13 -34.20
CA ASN A 383 -0.10 -11.17 -33.06
C ASN A 383 -1.46 -10.60 -33.46
N SER A 384 -2.51 -11.40 -33.40
CA SER A 384 -3.81 -10.99 -33.93
C SER A 384 -5.00 -11.57 -33.18
N ASN A 385 -6.17 -10.97 -33.38
CA ASN A 385 -7.46 -11.47 -32.88
C ASN A 385 -7.45 -11.72 -31.35
N GLY A 386 -6.95 -10.78 -30.57
CA GLY A 386 -6.92 -10.91 -29.10
C GLY A 386 -5.76 -11.72 -28.51
N GLY A 387 -4.71 -12.00 -29.29
CA GLY A 387 -3.50 -12.65 -28.79
C GLY A 387 -2.67 -11.76 -27.84
N TYR A 388 -1.93 -12.40 -26.93
CA TYR A 388 -0.98 -11.80 -26.01
C TYR A 388 0.45 -12.17 -26.41
N PHE A 389 1.33 -11.18 -26.63
CA PHE A 389 2.74 -11.44 -26.92
C PHE A 389 3.68 -10.50 -26.15
N GLU A 390 4.36 -11.05 -25.15
CA GLU A 390 5.43 -10.40 -24.42
C GLU A 390 6.82 -10.96 -24.80
N ALA A 391 7.78 -10.06 -25.04
CA ALA A 391 9.17 -10.39 -25.29
C ALA A 391 10.10 -9.42 -24.54
N VAL A 392 10.75 -9.93 -23.50
CA VAL A 392 11.63 -9.15 -22.62
C VAL A 392 13.06 -9.65 -22.76
N GLY A 393 13.99 -8.74 -23.01
CA GLY A 393 15.41 -9.04 -23.15
C GLY A 393 16.31 -8.02 -22.45
N ARG A 394 17.60 -8.34 -22.33
CA ARG A 394 18.63 -7.39 -21.88
C ARG A 394 19.91 -7.57 -22.67
N THR A 395 20.12 -6.66 -23.61
CA THR A 395 21.26 -6.71 -24.53
C THR A 395 22.51 -6.04 -23.94
N ALA A 396 23.69 -6.48 -24.41
CA ALA A 396 24.97 -5.94 -23.93
C ALA A 396 25.21 -4.48 -24.36
N THR A 397 24.80 -4.13 -25.58
CA THR A 397 25.06 -2.82 -26.20
C THR A 397 23.76 -2.10 -26.55
N ALA A 398 23.80 -0.77 -26.64
CA ALA A 398 22.61 0.02 -27.03
C ALA A 398 22.09 -0.34 -28.43
N SER A 399 22.97 -0.78 -29.34
CA SER A 399 22.59 -1.24 -30.67
C SER A 399 22.04 -2.67 -30.71
N GLY A 400 22.17 -3.43 -29.62
CA GLY A 400 21.61 -4.78 -29.52
C GLY A 400 20.08 -4.72 -29.48
N GLY A 401 19.42 -5.63 -30.19
CA GLY A 401 17.96 -5.75 -30.24
C GLY A 401 17.45 -6.88 -29.35
N VAL A 402 16.28 -6.70 -28.74
CA VAL A 402 15.51 -7.81 -28.12
C VAL A 402 15.06 -8.80 -29.19
N PHE A 403 14.71 -8.26 -30.36
CA PHE A 403 14.54 -8.98 -31.60
C PHE A 403 15.77 -8.74 -32.48
N ARG A 404 16.47 -9.81 -32.83
CA ARG A 404 17.53 -9.78 -33.81
C ARG A 404 17.12 -10.61 -35.02
N ALA A 405 17.24 -10.06 -36.22
CA ALA A 405 16.93 -10.76 -37.47
C ALA A 405 17.73 -10.19 -38.64
N GLY A 406 17.86 -10.95 -39.73
CA GLY A 406 18.26 -10.39 -41.02
C GLY A 406 17.15 -9.46 -41.52
N VAL A 407 16.01 -10.04 -41.93
CA VAL A 407 14.78 -9.30 -42.24
C VAL A 407 13.68 -9.79 -41.32
N LEU A 408 12.91 -8.87 -40.76
CA LEU A 408 11.78 -9.20 -39.90
C LEU A 408 10.50 -8.51 -40.39
N ASP A 409 9.49 -9.31 -40.66
CA ASP A 409 8.13 -8.82 -40.89
C ASP A 409 7.32 -8.98 -39.61
N VAL A 410 6.79 -7.88 -39.12
CA VAL A 410 6.03 -7.82 -37.87
C VAL A 410 4.62 -7.34 -38.20
N GLU A 411 3.60 -8.14 -37.91
CA GLU A 411 2.21 -7.81 -38.18
C GLU A 411 1.36 -7.94 -36.90
N PHE A 412 0.67 -6.86 -36.55
CA PHE A 412 -0.29 -6.83 -35.46
C PHE A 412 -1.66 -6.45 -35.99
N ASP A 413 -2.69 -7.20 -35.63
CA ASP A 413 -4.06 -6.87 -35.99
C ASP A 413 -5.01 -7.18 -34.84
N ASN A 414 -5.40 -6.11 -34.13
CA ASN A 414 -6.22 -6.21 -32.92
C ASN A 414 -5.65 -7.24 -31.89
N PRO A 415 -4.37 -7.12 -31.48
CA PRO A 415 -3.86 -7.94 -30.38
C PRO A 415 -4.60 -7.58 -29.10
N LEU A 416 -4.68 -8.47 -28.10
CA LEU A 416 -5.16 -8.06 -26.77
C LEU A 416 -4.05 -7.29 -26.05
N PHE A 417 -2.85 -7.85 -26.07
CA PHE A 417 -1.69 -7.23 -25.46
C PHE A 417 -0.40 -7.58 -26.19
N MET A 418 0.51 -6.62 -26.21
CA MET A 418 1.87 -6.80 -26.67
C MET A 418 2.79 -5.94 -25.84
N ASP A 419 3.94 -6.49 -25.43
CA ASP A 419 4.99 -5.71 -24.79
C ASP A 419 6.37 -6.22 -25.15
N PHE A 420 7.16 -5.35 -25.78
CA PHE A 420 8.53 -5.61 -26.15
C PHE A 420 9.43 -4.68 -25.35
N ARG A 421 10.39 -5.25 -24.62
CA ARG A 421 11.17 -4.50 -23.63
C ARG A 421 12.64 -4.88 -23.63
N ASN A 422 13.52 -3.88 -23.74
CA ASN A 422 14.96 -4.03 -23.54
C ASN A 422 15.37 -3.43 -22.20
N ASN A 423 15.65 -4.29 -21.21
CA ASN A 423 16.04 -3.92 -19.85
C ASN A 423 17.51 -3.48 -19.72
N ARG A 424 18.14 -3.08 -20.82
CA ARG A 424 19.51 -2.55 -20.79
C ARG A 424 19.53 -1.22 -20.02
N SER A 425 20.42 -1.12 -19.04
CA SER A 425 20.66 0.14 -18.33
C SER A 425 21.12 1.25 -19.29
N GLY A 426 20.49 2.42 -19.21
CA GLY A 426 20.69 3.52 -20.16
C GLY A 426 20.00 3.35 -21.51
N GLY A 427 19.18 2.31 -21.68
CA GLY A 427 18.40 2.01 -22.87
C GLY A 427 19.13 1.16 -23.92
N GLY A 428 18.35 0.50 -24.77
CA GLY A 428 18.83 -0.31 -25.89
C GLY A 428 17.70 -0.56 -26.90
N ASN A 429 18.08 -0.84 -28.15
CA ASN A 429 17.12 -1.03 -29.22
C ASN A 429 16.17 -2.20 -28.93
N LEU A 430 14.92 -2.07 -29.32
CA LEU A 430 13.99 -3.19 -29.38
C LEU A 430 14.34 -4.15 -30.53
N PHE A 431 14.77 -3.59 -31.66
CA PHE A 431 15.02 -4.32 -32.89
C PHE A 431 16.45 -4.09 -33.41
N ASN A 432 17.08 -5.17 -33.83
CA ASN A 432 18.32 -5.19 -34.62
C ASN A 432 18.04 -5.96 -35.92
N VAL A 433 17.57 -5.24 -36.95
CA VAL A 433 17.03 -5.81 -38.19
C VAL A 433 17.43 -4.97 -39.41
N ALA A 434 17.59 -5.60 -40.58
CA ALA A 434 18.01 -4.91 -41.80
C ALA A 434 16.91 -4.03 -42.41
N SER A 435 17.28 -3.17 -43.37
CA SER A 435 16.41 -2.16 -43.97
C SER A 435 15.22 -2.69 -44.77
N GLY A 436 15.25 -3.97 -45.15
CA GLY A 436 14.13 -4.65 -45.82
C GLY A 436 12.98 -5.04 -44.88
N SER A 437 13.13 -4.81 -43.57
CA SER A 437 12.15 -5.21 -42.55
C SER A 437 10.93 -4.29 -42.53
N SER A 438 9.79 -4.83 -42.14
CA SER A 438 8.55 -4.07 -41.97
C SER A 438 7.84 -4.36 -40.65
N LEU A 439 7.21 -3.35 -40.07
CA LEU A 439 6.26 -3.48 -38.96
C LEU A 439 4.97 -2.82 -39.40
N LYS A 440 3.85 -3.56 -39.31
CA LYS A 440 2.50 -3.06 -39.57
C LYS A 440 1.61 -3.41 -38.39
N ALA A 441 0.89 -2.42 -37.90
CA ALA A 441 -0.08 -2.59 -36.84
C ALA A 441 -1.41 -2.02 -37.30
N ALA A 442 -2.49 -2.79 -37.15
CA ALA A 442 -3.85 -2.39 -37.41
C ALA A 442 -4.69 -2.51 -36.14
N ASN A 443 -5.62 -1.59 -35.93
CA ASN A 443 -6.52 -1.58 -34.77
C ASN A 443 -5.78 -1.71 -33.42
N SER A 444 -4.60 -1.11 -33.31
CA SER A 444 -3.66 -1.36 -32.20
C SER A 444 -3.34 -0.07 -31.46
N ASP A 445 -3.06 -0.18 -30.17
CA ASP A 445 -2.49 0.92 -29.39
C ASP A 445 -0.98 1.02 -29.65
N LEU A 446 -0.41 2.21 -29.45
CA LEU A 446 1.03 2.45 -29.52
C LEU A 446 1.48 3.26 -28.31
N ALA A 447 2.07 2.57 -27.33
CA ALA A 447 2.77 3.19 -26.21
C ALA A 447 4.28 2.91 -26.32
N VAL A 448 5.12 3.92 -26.13
CA VAL A 448 6.58 3.78 -26.23
C VAL A 448 7.32 4.54 -25.13
N TRP A 449 8.44 3.97 -24.67
CA TRP A 449 9.31 4.55 -23.64
C TRP A 449 10.73 4.72 -24.19
N LYS A 450 11.27 5.93 -24.04
CA LYS A 450 12.57 6.33 -24.56
C LYS A 450 13.71 5.60 -23.87
N ASN A 451 14.86 5.58 -24.54
CA ASN A 451 16.09 5.07 -23.97
C ASN A 451 16.44 5.83 -22.67
N GLY A 452 16.58 5.07 -21.57
CA GLY A 452 16.95 5.61 -20.26
C GLY A 452 15.80 6.18 -19.42
N SER A 453 14.55 6.15 -19.90
CA SER A 453 13.39 6.49 -19.07
C SER A 453 13.00 5.34 -18.13
N ASN A 454 12.15 5.62 -17.14
CA ASN A 454 11.56 4.59 -16.29
C ASN A 454 10.59 3.74 -17.13
N LEU A 455 11.03 2.54 -17.52
CA LEU A 455 10.23 1.64 -18.36
C LEU A 455 9.00 1.08 -17.63
N ASP A 456 8.91 1.22 -16.31
CA ASP A 456 7.76 0.76 -15.50
C ASP A 456 6.76 1.90 -15.20
N GLY A 457 7.09 3.16 -15.55
CA GLY A 457 6.21 4.32 -15.38
C GLY A 457 5.34 4.61 -16.61
N ASP A 458 4.80 5.82 -16.67
CA ASP A 458 4.01 6.30 -17.81
C ASP A 458 4.84 6.31 -19.11
N PRO A 459 4.23 6.00 -20.28
CA PRO A 459 4.91 6.04 -21.56
C PRO A 459 5.29 7.47 -21.95
N ASP A 460 6.43 7.60 -22.65
CA ASP A 460 6.86 8.87 -23.22
C ASP A 460 5.91 9.36 -24.32
N LEU A 461 5.30 8.44 -25.06
CA LEU A 461 4.24 8.70 -26.02
C LEU A 461 3.21 7.57 -25.98
N ASN A 462 1.93 7.92 -26.03
CA ASN A 462 0.82 6.99 -26.07
C ASN A 462 -0.20 7.43 -27.13
N PHE A 463 -0.55 6.51 -28.02
CA PHE A 463 -1.55 6.71 -29.07
C PHE A 463 -2.56 5.56 -29.02
N PRO A 464 -3.82 5.83 -28.61
CA PRO A 464 -4.86 4.82 -28.55
C PRO A 464 -5.49 4.60 -29.93
N THR A 465 -5.69 3.32 -30.28
CA THR A 465 -6.38 2.79 -31.47
C THR A 465 -6.03 3.48 -32.79
N LEU A 466 -5.02 2.97 -33.47
CA LEU A 466 -4.66 3.43 -34.81
C LEU A 466 -4.07 2.32 -35.68
N ASP A 467 -3.98 2.61 -36.97
CA ASP A 467 -3.16 1.87 -37.91
C ASP A 467 -1.85 2.61 -38.08
N PHE A 468 -0.73 1.90 -38.03
CA PHE A 468 0.59 2.48 -38.23
C PHE A 468 1.57 1.48 -38.81
N SER A 469 2.68 2.00 -39.33
CA SER A 469 3.75 1.17 -39.85
C SER A 469 5.12 1.77 -39.57
N PHE A 470 6.12 0.91 -39.46
CA PHE A 470 7.53 1.29 -39.45
C PHE A 470 8.30 0.46 -40.47
N SER A 471 9.39 1.03 -40.98
CA SER A 471 10.26 0.38 -41.96
C SER A 471 11.71 0.85 -41.77
N GLY A 472 12.61 0.31 -42.60
CA GLY A 472 14.02 0.66 -42.56
C GLY A 472 14.78 -0.09 -41.47
N THR A 473 16.08 0.18 -41.36
CA THR A 473 16.97 -0.51 -40.42
C THR A 473 16.49 -0.25 -39.00
N ASN A 474 16.31 -1.30 -38.21
CA ASN A 474 15.81 -1.24 -36.83
C ASN A 474 14.47 -0.48 -36.69
N PHE A 475 13.65 -0.45 -37.76
CA PHE A 475 12.40 0.31 -37.80
C PHE A 475 12.58 1.81 -37.52
N ASN A 476 13.65 2.39 -38.06
CA ASN A 476 14.00 3.80 -37.89
C ASN A 476 13.15 4.78 -38.70
N THR A 477 12.23 4.31 -39.54
CA THR A 477 11.38 5.14 -40.40
C THR A 477 9.91 4.92 -40.08
N LEU A 478 9.22 5.96 -39.60
CA LEU A 478 7.77 5.98 -39.45
C LEU A 478 7.12 5.99 -40.83
N GLY A 479 6.21 5.06 -41.07
CA GLY A 479 5.47 4.89 -42.31
C GLY A 479 4.09 5.56 -42.28
N ALA A 480 3.14 4.99 -43.01
CA ALA A 480 1.76 5.47 -43.03
C ALA A 480 1.08 5.22 -41.69
N THR A 481 0.16 6.13 -41.33
CA THR A 481 -0.75 5.99 -40.19
C THR A 481 -2.17 6.40 -40.59
N SER A 482 -3.18 5.82 -39.94
CA SER A 482 -4.58 6.26 -40.08
C SER A 482 -4.85 7.63 -39.44
N GLN A 483 -3.95 8.14 -38.59
CA GLN A 483 -4.10 9.43 -37.91
C GLN A 483 -2.82 10.30 -38.01
N PRO A 484 -2.49 10.81 -39.21
CA PRO A 484 -1.24 11.56 -39.43
C PRO A 484 -1.15 12.90 -38.67
N ASP A 485 -2.28 13.44 -38.21
CA ASP A 485 -2.30 14.68 -37.43
C ASP A 485 -1.75 14.49 -36.00
N VAL A 486 -1.87 13.29 -35.43
CA VAL A 486 -1.35 12.97 -34.07
C VAL A 486 -0.04 12.19 -34.11
N LEU A 487 0.08 11.20 -34.99
CA LEU A 487 1.30 10.40 -35.17
C LEU A 487 2.04 10.82 -36.43
N ASN A 488 3.09 11.64 -36.25
CA ASN A 488 3.95 12.09 -37.35
C ASN A 488 5.38 12.31 -36.84
N THR A 489 6.30 12.68 -37.73
CA THR A 489 7.72 12.89 -37.36
C THR A 489 7.94 14.10 -36.45
N GLY A 490 6.99 15.02 -36.35
CA GLY A 490 7.03 16.14 -35.40
C GLY A 490 6.76 15.69 -33.97
N THR A 491 5.83 14.75 -33.76
CA THR A 491 5.49 14.19 -32.45
C THR A 491 6.35 12.99 -32.06
N PHE A 492 6.57 12.06 -32.99
CA PHE A 492 7.30 10.81 -32.73
C PHE A 492 8.82 10.93 -32.90
N GLY A 493 9.28 11.90 -33.70
CA GLY A 493 10.67 12.08 -34.09
C GLY A 493 11.04 11.43 -35.44
N THR A 494 12.25 11.71 -35.92
CA THR A 494 12.73 11.30 -37.25
C THR A 494 13.55 10.00 -37.27
N THR A 495 13.78 9.39 -36.11
CA THR A 495 14.62 8.19 -35.94
C THR A 495 13.81 6.92 -35.63
N GLY A 496 12.49 7.00 -35.70
CA GLY A 496 11.58 5.86 -35.49
C GLY A 496 11.81 5.15 -34.16
N LEU A 497 11.77 3.82 -34.16
CA LEU A 497 11.85 3.01 -32.95
C LEU A 497 13.24 2.93 -32.30
N THR A 498 14.30 3.46 -32.92
CA THR A 498 15.67 3.41 -32.37
C THR A 498 15.88 4.27 -31.13
N THR A 499 14.95 5.17 -30.83
CA THR A 499 14.99 6.03 -29.63
C THR A 499 14.34 5.37 -28.41
N TYR A 500 13.69 4.22 -28.58
CA TYR A 500 12.83 3.61 -27.58
C TYR A 500 13.34 2.23 -27.13
N SER A 501 13.20 1.97 -25.83
CA SER A 501 13.58 0.70 -25.17
C SER A 501 12.37 -0.15 -24.76
N ARG A 502 11.16 0.39 -24.89
CA ARG A 502 9.90 -0.36 -24.70
C ARG A 502 8.87 0.09 -25.73
N LEU A 503 8.13 -0.87 -26.26
CA LEU A 503 6.99 -0.68 -27.16
C LEU A 503 5.88 -1.62 -26.72
N SER A 504 4.69 -1.07 -26.48
CA SER A 504 3.53 -1.83 -26.04
C SER A 504 2.29 -1.45 -26.86
N SER A 505 1.41 -2.43 -27.04
CA SER A 505 0.02 -2.24 -27.49
C SER A 505 -0.87 -2.91 -26.46
N ASN A 506 -1.66 -2.14 -25.71
CA ASN A 506 -2.54 -2.67 -24.68
C ASN A 506 -4.02 -2.46 -25.04
N ASN A 507 -4.55 -3.35 -25.87
CA ASN A 507 -5.97 -3.29 -26.23
C ASN A 507 -6.88 -3.88 -25.13
N SER A 508 -6.37 -4.17 -23.92
CA SER A 508 -7.19 -4.45 -22.74
C SER A 508 -7.83 -3.18 -22.18
N ARG A 509 -8.76 -2.61 -22.95
CA ARG A 509 -9.36 -1.30 -22.79
C ARG A 509 -10.60 -1.33 -21.91
N TRP A 510 -10.43 -1.60 -20.62
CA TRP A 510 -11.45 -1.35 -19.61
C TRP A 510 -10.81 -0.84 -18.32
N ALA A 511 -11.54 -0.01 -17.57
CA ALA A 511 -11.07 0.54 -16.31
C ALA A 511 -11.65 -0.23 -15.13
N ILE A 512 -10.86 -0.37 -14.06
CA ILE A 512 -11.25 -1.04 -12.82
C ILE A 512 -11.15 -0.02 -11.69
N ALA A 513 -12.29 0.42 -11.16
CA ALA A 513 -12.34 1.22 -9.94
C ALA A 513 -12.22 0.28 -8.73
N ASP A 514 -11.01 0.19 -8.17
CA ASP A 514 -10.65 -0.77 -7.13
C ASP A 514 -10.56 -0.15 -5.73
N GLU A 515 -10.46 1.18 -5.62
CA GLU A 515 -10.39 1.87 -4.34
C GLU A 515 -11.23 3.15 -4.33
N LEU A 516 -11.95 3.35 -3.22
CA LEU A 516 -12.59 4.61 -2.86
C LEU A 516 -12.27 4.88 -1.39
N ARG A 517 -11.59 5.99 -1.11
CA ARG A 517 -11.25 6.36 0.26
C ARG A 517 -12.51 6.74 1.03
N VAL A 518 -12.57 6.37 2.31
CA VAL A 518 -13.61 6.84 3.22
C VAL A 518 -13.32 8.31 3.58
N PRO A 519 -14.14 9.25 3.10
CA PRO A 519 -13.96 10.66 3.43
C PRO A 519 -14.55 10.97 4.80
N THR A 520 -14.20 12.15 5.31
CA THR A 520 -14.67 12.69 6.58
C THR A 520 -15.39 14.02 6.36
N ASN A 521 -16.12 14.50 7.37
CA ASN A 521 -16.72 15.83 7.32
C ASN A 521 -15.69 16.99 7.42
N ALA A 522 -14.39 16.68 7.53
CA ALA A 522 -13.30 17.65 7.40
C ALA A 522 -12.73 17.73 5.95
N ASP A 523 -13.21 16.88 5.04
CA ASP A 523 -12.74 16.83 3.66
C ASP A 523 -13.61 17.67 2.71
N LYS A 524 -12.93 18.36 1.80
CA LYS A 524 -13.47 18.94 0.56
C LYS A 524 -13.00 18.15 -0.67
N LYS A 525 -12.25 17.07 -0.47
CA LYS A 525 -11.72 16.25 -1.55
C LYS A 525 -12.15 14.81 -1.39
N ILE A 526 -12.46 14.17 -2.51
CA ILE A 526 -12.73 12.73 -2.58
C ILE A 526 -11.63 12.09 -3.41
N HIS A 527 -11.10 10.98 -2.92
CA HIS A 527 -10.01 10.25 -3.56
C HIS A 527 -10.36 8.77 -3.75
N GLY A 528 -9.79 8.18 -4.79
CA GLY A 528 -9.83 6.75 -5.04
C GLY A 528 -8.77 6.37 -6.06
N HIS A 529 -8.74 5.09 -6.45
CA HIS A 529 -7.75 4.52 -7.37
C HIS A 529 -8.43 3.76 -8.49
N ILE A 530 -7.83 3.85 -9.68
CA ILE A 530 -8.23 3.13 -10.89
C ILE A 530 -7.05 2.31 -11.40
N SER A 531 -7.32 1.03 -11.66
CA SER A 531 -6.42 0.11 -12.37
C SER A 531 -6.86 -0.12 -13.81
N ILE A 532 -5.88 -0.33 -14.70
CA ILE A 532 -6.05 -0.75 -16.09
C ILE A 532 -5.40 -2.13 -16.27
N PRO A 533 -6.10 -3.11 -16.86
CA PRO A 533 -5.52 -4.41 -17.15
C PRO A 533 -4.36 -4.32 -18.15
N VAL A 534 -3.41 -5.22 -18.01
CA VAL A 534 -2.24 -5.40 -18.87
C VAL A 534 -2.33 -6.82 -19.45
N GLY A 535 -3.06 -6.97 -20.56
CA GLY A 535 -3.44 -8.29 -21.04
C GLY A 535 -4.57 -8.92 -20.23
N LEU A 536 -4.39 -10.18 -19.78
CA LEU A 536 -5.46 -10.99 -19.18
C LEU A 536 -5.38 -11.11 -17.65
N GLU A 537 -4.18 -11.18 -17.09
CA GLU A 537 -3.97 -11.63 -15.70
C GLU A 537 -3.44 -10.54 -14.78
N GLU A 538 -2.91 -9.46 -15.34
CA GLU A 538 -2.29 -8.37 -14.57
C GLU A 538 -3.05 -7.06 -14.76
N SER A 539 -2.85 -6.14 -13.81
CA SER A 539 -3.29 -4.75 -13.92
C SER A 539 -2.22 -3.82 -13.39
N ARG A 540 -2.22 -2.59 -13.91
CA ARG A 540 -1.39 -1.50 -13.45
C ARG A 540 -2.26 -0.32 -13.03
N SER A 541 -1.70 0.59 -12.24
CA SER A 541 -2.32 1.90 -12.04
C SER A 541 -2.56 2.61 -13.38
N ALA A 542 -3.68 3.30 -13.49
CA ALA A 542 -3.97 4.14 -14.64
C ALA A 542 -2.92 5.25 -14.79
N TRP A 543 -2.51 5.52 -16.03
CA TRP A 543 -1.64 6.64 -16.38
C TRP A 543 -2.37 7.98 -16.25
N ASP A 544 -1.63 9.07 -16.40
CA ASP A 544 -2.20 10.40 -16.36
C ASP A 544 -3.27 10.59 -17.45
N GLY A 545 -4.46 11.01 -17.02
CA GLY A 545 -5.61 11.23 -17.89
C GLY A 545 -6.21 9.99 -18.56
N GLU A 546 -5.70 8.78 -18.29
CA GLU A 546 -6.09 7.56 -19.00
C GLU A 546 -7.54 7.15 -18.74
N ALA A 547 -8.03 7.33 -17.50
CA ALA A 547 -9.41 7.08 -17.15
C ALA A 547 -10.10 8.34 -16.60
N THR A 548 -11.40 8.43 -16.89
CA THR A 548 -12.32 9.42 -16.32
C THR A 548 -13.26 8.70 -15.35
N VAL A 549 -13.40 9.25 -14.15
CA VAL A 549 -14.21 8.73 -13.05
C VAL A 549 -15.36 9.68 -12.77
N ILE A 550 -16.57 9.15 -12.58
CA ILE A 550 -17.74 9.89 -12.13
C ILE A 550 -18.08 9.44 -10.71
N VAL A 551 -17.99 10.36 -9.76
CA VAL A 551 -18.31 10.15 -8.36
C VAL A 551 -19.68 10.76 -8.05
N GLU A 552 -20.58 9.98 -7.44
CA GLU A 552 -21.87 10.46 -6.94
C GLU A 552 -21.75 10.73 -5.43
N VAL A 553 -22.08 11.96 -5.03
CA VAL A 553 -22.27 12.35 -3.63
C VAL A 553 -23.76 12.51 -3.37
N GLU A 554 -24.30 11.64 -2.51
CA GLU A 554 -25.67 11.70 -2.01
C GLU A 554 -25.67 12.34 -0.62
N ARG A 555 -26.29 13.52 -0.50
CA ARG A 555 -26.42 14.22 0.78
C ARG A 555 -27.40 13.50 1.70
N ALA A 556 -27.28 13.72 3.01
CA ALA A 556 -28.18 13.12 4.01
C ALA A 556 -29.69 13.39 3.76
N ASN A 557 -30.03 14.48 3.05
CA ASN A 557 -31.40 14.80 2.64
C ASN A 557 -31.89 14.09 1.36
N GLY A 558 -31.07 13.21 0.76
CA GLY A 558 -31.33 12.48 -0.47
C GLY A 558 -30.94 13.19 -1.77
N THR A 559 -30.40 14.41 -1.71
CA THR A 559 -29.96 15.16 -2.91
C THR A 559 -28.68 14.54 -3.48
N LYS A 560 -28.62 14.32 -4.79
CA LYS A 560 -27.48 13.70 -5.47
C LYS A 560 -26.77 14.70 -6.38
N THR A 561 -25.44 14.70 -6.33
CA THR A 561 -24.57 15.46 -7.23
C THR A 561 -23.50 14.55 -7.81
N GLU A 562 -23.11 14.80 -9.06
CA GLU A 562 -22.08 14.03 -9.76
C GLU A 562 -20.88 14.92 -10.05
N HIS A 563 -19.70 14.37 -9.82
CA HIS A 563 -18.43 15.04 -10.03
C HIS A 563 -17.54 14.19 -10.93
N THR A 564 -16.84 14.82 -11.86
CA THR A 564 -15.97 14.13 -12.81
C THR A 564 -14.51 14.46 -12.53
N ALA A 565 -13.67 13.44 -12.42
CA ALA A 565 -12.23 13.57 -12.30
C ALA A 565 -11.51 12.68 -13.31
N LYS A 566 -10.23 12.95 -13.55
CA LYS A 566 -9.35 12.07 -14.32
C LYS A 566 -8.32 11.44 -13.38
N THR A 567 -7.79 10.30 -13.79
CA THR A 567 -6.66 9.67 -13.11
C THR A 567 -5.39 10.49 -13.29
N VAL A 568 -4.51 10.44 -12.29
CA VAL A 568 -3.18 11.04 -12.31
C VAL A 568 -2.15 9.92 -12.25
N GLY A 569 -1.25 9.90 -13.22
CA GLY A 569 -0.24 8.84 -13.43
C GLY A 569 1.05 9.07 -12.68
N HIS A 570 2.10 8.33 -13.05
CA HIS A 570 3.46 8.50 -12.53
C HIS A 570 4.43 8.68 -13.69
N SER A 571 4.71 9.95 -14.01
CA SER A 571 5.70 10.33 -15.01
C SER A 571 7.04 10.62 -14.34
N ASN A 572 8.11 10.81 -15.15
CA ASN A 572 9.39 11.27 -14.62
C ASN A 572 9.31 12.70 -14.03
N GLU A 573 8.28 13.46 -14.40
CA GLU A 573 8.08 14.87 -14.02
C GLU A 573 7.11 14.99 -12.84
N GLU A 574 6.16 14.06 -12.70
CA GLU A 574 5.12 14.05 -11.68
C GLU A 574 5.06 12.68 -11.00
N ARG A 575 5.30 12.64 -9.68
CA ARG A 575 5.41 11.37 -8.93
C ARG A 575 4.07 10.71 -8.62
N GLY A 576 2.96 11.15 -9.22
CA GLY A 576 1.60 10.83 -8.80
C GLY A 576 1.10 11.72 -7.67
N ILE A 577 -0.05 11.37 -7.07
CA ILE A 577 -0.67 12.14 -5.99
C ILE A 577 -0.28 11.54 -4.64
N SER A 578 0.17 12.39 -3.71
CA SER A 578 0.23 12.06 -2.28
C SER A 578 -1.07 12.49 -1.63
N ILE A 579 -1.76 11.54 -1.01
CA ILE A 579 -2.98 11.80 -0.25
C ILE A 579 -2.74 11.42 1.20
N TYR A 580 -3.28 12.20 2.12
CA TYR A 580 -3.38 11.81 3.53
C TYR A 580 -2.04 11.48 4.21
N GLY A 581 -0.92 12.05 3.73
CA GLY A 581 0.42 11.80 4.25
C GLY A 581 1.09 10.52 3.73
N GLU A 582 0.48 9.84 2.77
CA GLU A 582 1.04 8.66 2.09
C GLU A 582 2.09 9.07 1.03
N GLU A 583 2.95 8.14 0.63
CA GLU A 583 3.85 8.35 -0.51
C GLU A 583 3.04 8.56 -1.81
N PRO A 584 3.53 9.40 -2.75
CA PRO A 584 2.89 9.59 -4.04
C PRO A 584 2.63 8.28 -4.82
N ARG A 585 1.41 8.12 -5.34
CA ARG A 585 0.96 6.93 -6.10
C ARG A 585 0.27 7.32 -7.41
N ALA A 586 0.49 6.51 -8.45
CA ALA A 586 -0.19 6.58 -9.74
C ALA A 586 -1.63 6.05 -9.69
N GLY A 587 -2.44 6.34 -10.70
CA GLY A 587 -3.80 5.80 -10.85
C GLY A 587 -4.82 6.42 -9.90
N LEU A 588 -4.41 7.40 -9.09
CA LEU A 588 -5.32 8.10 -8.19
C LEU A 588 -6.15 9.14 -8.94
N PHE A 589 -7.38 9.35 -8.50
CA PHE A 589 -8.18 10.51 -8.89
C PHE A 589 -8.48 11.39 -7.68
N GLU A 590 -8.65 12.69 -7.91
CA GLU A 590 -9.08 13.67 -6.91
C GLU A 590 -10.29 14.43 -7.45
N VAL A 591 -11.36 14.45 -6.67
CA VAL A 591 -12.55 15.29 -6.90
C VAL A 591 -12.54 16.40 -5.85
N GLU A 592 -12.50 17.65 -6.29
CA GLU A 592 -12.64 18.81 -5.41
C GLU A 592 -14.11 19.24 -5.29
N LEU A 593 -14.54 19.53 -4.05
CA LEU A 593 -15.90 19.92 -3.69
C LEU A 593 -15.94 21.37 -3.23
N GLU A 594 -17.04 22.08 -3.53
CA GLU A 594 -17.23 23.46 -3.09
C GLU A 594 -17.42 23.54 -1.55
N GLU A 595 -18.15 22.58 -0.99
CA GLU A 595 -18.53 22.50 0.42
C GLU A 595 -17.94 21.25 1.08
N TYR A 596 -17.76 21.32 2.40
CA TYR A 596 -17.41 20.14 3.19
C TYR A 596 -18.52 19.10 3.13
N LEU A 597 -18.10 17.84 3.11
CA LEU A 597 -18.99 16.71 3.34
C LEU A 597 -19.61 16.79 4.75
N GLN A 598 -20.81 16.25 4.91
CA GLN A 598 -21.55 16.27 6.17
C GLN A 598 -21.77 14.86 6.72
N LYS A 599 -22.06 14.75 8.02
CA LYS A 599 -22.45 13.48 8.64
C LYS A 599 -23.69 12.90 7.93
N GLY A 600 -23.60 11.64 7.51
CA GLY A 600 -24.68 10.94 6.79
C GLY A 600 -24.67 11.13 5.27
N ASP A 601 -23.76 11.94 4.72
CA ASP A 601 -23.50 11.97 3.29
C ASP A 601 -22.88 10.63 2.84
N LYS A 602 -23.20 10.21 1.62
CA LYS A 602 -22.74 8.95 1.03
C LYS A 602 -22.03 9.22 -0.28
N VAL A 603 -20.91 8.53 -0.50
CA VAL A 603 -20.06 8.68 -1.67
C VAL A 603 -19.91 7.33 -2.35
N LYS A 604 -20.04 7.29 -3.67
CA LYS A 604 -19.72 6.09 -4.47
C LYS A 604 -19.13 6.48 -5.81
N ILE A 605 -18.33 5.60 -6.38
CA ILE A 605 -17.98 5.66 -7.80
C ILE A 605 -19.21 5.18 -8.59
N LYS A 606 -19.77 6.06 -9.42
CA LYS A 606 -20.97 5.80 -10.20
C LYS A 606 -20.63 5.18 -11.55
N ASP A 607 -19.59 5.70 -12.18
CA ASP A 607 -19.12 5.26 -13.50
C ASP A 607 -17.61 5.47 -13.61
N VAL A 608 -16.97 4.63 -14.41
CA VAL A 608 -15.56 4.76 -14.78
C VAL A 608 -15.40 4.35 -16.23
N ARG A 609 -14.62 5.13 -16.99
CA ARG A 609 -14.38 4.88 -18.41
C ARG A 609 -13.00 5.34 -18.82
N LEU A 610 -12.44 4.69 -19.84
CA LEU A 610 -11.24 5.20 -20.50
C LEU A 610 -11.55 6.52 -21.23
N THR A 611 -10.57 7.43 -21.24
CA THR A 611 -10.69 8.73 -21.89
C THR A 611 -10.59 8.61 -23.42
N SER A 612 -10.03 7.51 -23.93
CA SER A 612 -9.78 7.26 -25.35
C SER A 612 -9.72 5.76 -25.66
N GLY A 613 -9.96 5.42 -26.92
CA GLY A 613 -10.05 4.02 -27.38
C GLY A 613 -11.43 3.42 -27.11
N GLU A 614 -11.82 2.46 -27.95
CA GLU A 614 -13.10 1.74 -27.77
C GLU A 614 -12.94 0.62 -26.74
N LEU A 615 -13.95 0.44 -25.87
CA LEU A 615 -14.02 -0.67 -24.91
C LEU A 615 -13.80 -2.00 -25.63
N THR A 616 -12.90 -2.83 -25.09
CA THR A 616 -12.61 -4.15 -25.67
C THR A 616 -13.88 -4.98 -25.78
N GLN A 617 -14.14 -5.52 -26.97
CA GLN A 617 -15.34 -6.33 -27.20
C GLN A 617 -15.41 -7.51 -26.21
N GLY A 618 -16.55 -7.65 -25.52
CA GLY A 618 -16.78 -8.70 -24.53
C GLY A 618 -16.37 -8.34 -23.10
N TYR A 619 -15.82 -7.14 -22.87
CA TYR A 619 -15.44 -6.63 -21.55
C TYR A 619 -16.30 -5.43 -21.15
N GLU A 620 -16.32 -5.14 -19.84
CA GLU A 620 -17.01 -3.98 -19.25
C GLU A 620 -16.09 -3.28 -18.25
N ASN A 621 -16.33 -1.99 -18.01
CA ASN A 621 -15.66 -1.29 -16.92
C ASN A 621 -16.18 -1.85 -15.58
N ILE A 622 -15.27 -2.05 -14.64
CA ILE A 622 -15.54 -2.76 -13.39
C ILE A 622 -15.50 -1.77 -12.23
N ILE A 623 -16.52 -1.77 -11.38
CA ILE A 623 -16.52 -1.02 -10.12
C ILE A 623 -16.54 -2.04 -8.98
N LEU A 624 -15.40 -2.20 -8.31
CA LEU A 624 -15.25 -3.12 -7.17
C LEU A 624 -15.57 -2.44 -5.83
N THR A 625 -15.64 -1.11 -5.81
CA THR A 625 -15.92 -0.32 -4.61
C THR A 625 -17.43 -0.27 -4.30
N GLY A 626 -17.78 -0.34 -3.02
CA GLY A 626 -19.13 -0.04 -2.56
C GLY A 626 -19.37 1.46 -2.32
N THR A 627 -20.56 1.79 -1.82
CA THR A 627 -20.84 3.11 -1.25
C THR A 627 -20.16 3.24 0.11
N VAL A 628 -19.43 4.34 0.32
CA VAL A 628 -18.85 4.71 1.62
C VAL A 628 -19.67 5.83 2.25
N GLU A 629 -19.78 5.84 3.58
CA GLU A 629 -20.45 6.88 4.35
C GLU A 629 -19.40 7.82 4.96
N VAL A 630 -19.70 9.12 4.97
CA VAL A 630 -18.80 10.15 5.49
C VAL A 630 -18.66 10.00 7.00
N PHE A 631 -17.42 9.84 7.49
CA PHE A 631 -17.15 9.75 8.92
C PHE A 631 -17.15 11.14 9.57
N PRO A 632 -17.91 11.39 10.65
CA PRO A 632 -17.89 12.65 11.38
C PRO A 632 -16.63 12.75 12.25
N ILE A 633 -15.59 13.43 11.77
CA ILE A 633 -14.30 13.58 12.46
C ILE A 633 -14.12 14.95 13.12
N ILE A 634 -14.88 15.98 12.72
CA ILE A 634 -14.73 17.31 13.33
C ILE A 634 -15.06 17.22 14.83
N PRO A 635 -14.15 17.60 15.74
CA PRO A 635 -14.40 17.53 17.18
C PRO A 635 -15.50 18.52 17.59
N PRO A 636 -16.09 18.36 18.80
CA PRO A 636 -17.09 19.31 19.31
C PRO A 636 -16.60 20.76 19.32
N THR A 637 -17.51 21.72 19.24
CA THR A 637 -17.16 23.14 19.39
C THR A 637 -16.61 23.38 20.80
N PRO A 638 -15.42 24.01 20.98
CA PRO A 638 -14.85 24.23 22.30
C PRO A 638 -15.81 24.89 23.31
N ALA A 639 -15.70 24.50 24.58
CA ALA A 639 -16.59 24.95 25.64
C ALA A 639 -16.50 26.47 25.85
N LYS A 640 -17.64 27.12 26.10
CA LYS A 640 -17.73 28.56 26.39
C LYS A 640 -17.78 28.79 27.89
N PHE A 641 -17.12 29.84 28.36
CA PHE A 641 -17.13 30.29 29.76
C PHE A 641 -17.53 31.77 29.84
N SER A 642 -18.07 32.20 30.98
CA SER A 642 -18.45 33.60 31.21
C SER A 642 -17.25 34.54 31.32
N SER A 643 -16.07 33.99 31.61
CA SER A 643 -14.79 34.69 31.75
C SER A 643 -13.67 33.75 31.26
N SER A 644 -12.62 34.31 30.65
CA SER A 644 -11.37 33.59 30.36
C SER A 644 -10.42 33.53 31.57
N VAL A 645 -10.80 34.17 32.68
CA VAL A 645 -10.03 34.25 33.92
C VAL A 645 -10.75 33.50 35.04
N VAL A 646 -9.99 32.71 35.81
CA VAL A 646 -10.44 31.97 36.99
C VAL A 646 -9.74 32.54 38.23
N SER A 647 -10.45 32.73 39.34
CA SER A 647 -9.82 33.22 40.57
C SER A 647 -8.98 32.10 41.22
N ASN A 648 -7.84 32.43 41.81
CA ASN A 648 -6.95 31.48 42.48
C ASN A 648 -7.56 30.77 43.72
N ASP A 649 -8.69 31.24 44.22
CA ASP A 649 -9.48 30.62 45.29
C ASP A 649 -10.74 29.89 44.77
N SER A 650 -10.93 29.81 43.45
CA SER A 650 -12.08 29.13 42.85
C SER A 650 -12.01 27.63 43.11
N THR A 651 -13.04 27.09 43.75
CA THR A 651 -13.20 25.65 43.96
C THR A 651 -14.02 24.98 42.86
N THR A 652 -14.73 25.75 42.03
CA THR A 652 -15.48 25.23 40.87
C THR A 652 -15.49 26.25 39.74
N ILE A 653 -15.64 25.76 38.50
CA ILE A 653 -15.92 26.60 37.32
C ILE A 653 -17.09 26.03 36.53
N LYS A 654 -17.87 26.90 35.90
CA LYS A 654 -19.04 26.50 35.08
C LYS A 654 -18.80 26.81 33.62
N GLY A 655 -18.92 25.79 32.78
CA GLY A 655 -18.81 25.90 31.33
C GLY A 655 -20.14 25.62 30.64
N PHE A 656 -20.18 25.94 29.35
CA PHE A 656 -21.32 25.68 28.46
C PHE A 656 -20.82 25.02 27.17
N THR A 657 -21.54 24.00 26.70
CA THR A 657 -21.32 23.37 25.39
C THR A 657 -22.62 23.31 24.60
N GLU A 658 -22.52 23.56 23.29
CA GLU A 658 -23.64 23.34 22.37
C GLU A 658 -23.80 21.85 22.02
N ASN A 659 -22.71 21.08 22.13
CA ASN A 659 -22.69 19.64 21.93
C ASN A 659 -23.03 18.93 23.25
N LYS A 660 -24.24 18.38 23.34
CA LYS A 660 -24.75 17.75 24.59
C LYS A 660 -24.24 16.33 24.81
N GLU A 661 -23.93 15.62 23.73
CA GLU A 661 -23.43 14.23 23.77
C GLU A 661 -21.91 14.21 23.74
N VAL A 662 -21.28 14.80 24.76
CA VAL A 662 -19.82 14.89 24.87
C VAL A 662 -19.33 14.40 26.23
N THR A 663 -18.07 14.00 26.27
CA THR A 663 -17.32 13.80 27.51
C THR A 663 -16.46 15.04 27.75
N VAL A 664 -16.55 15.60 28.96
CA VAL A 664 -15.73 16.75 29.38
C VAL A 664 -14.50 16.24 30.11
N THR A 665 -13.32 16.71 29.70
CA THR A 665 -12.05 16.50 30.41
C THR A 665 -11.33 17.81 30.54
N ALA A 666 -10.38 17.91 31.47
CA ALA A 666 -9.60 19.12 31.64
C ALA A 666 -8.19 18.82 32.12
N THR A 667 -7.29 19.78 31.93
CA THR A 667 -5.93 19.75 32.46
C THR A 667 -5.62 21.03 33.21
N HIS A 668 -4.82 20.94 34.27
CA HIS A 668 -4.21 22.05 34.99
C HIS A 668 -2.71 22.03 34.71
N ASN A 669 -2.16 23.07 34.08
CA ASN A 669 -0.77 23.14 33.65
C ASN A 669 -0.29 21.90 32.85
N ASN A 670 -1.17 21.40 31.97
CA ASN A 670 -1.00 20.19 31.16
C ASN A 670 -1.13 18.84 31.90
N GLU A 671 -1.37 18.84 33.21
CA GLU A 671 -1.63 17.63 33.97
C GLU A 671 -3.15 17.37 34.04
N PRO A 672 -3.64 16.15 33.75
CA PRO A 672 -5.08 15.85 33.80
C PRO A 672 -5.68 16.08 35.19
N ILE A 673 -6.89 16.65 35.23
CA ILE A 673 -7.69 16.79 36.45
C ILE A 673 -8.82 15.75 36.45
N ASN A 674 -9.31 15.37 37.63
CA ASN A 674 -10.39 14.39 37.74
C ASN A 674 -11.72 14.96 37.21
N THR A 675 -12.24 14.39 36.13
CA THR A 675 -13.53 14.79 35.54
C THR A 675 -14.54 13.65 35.44
N GLU A 676 -14.35 12.54 36.16
CA GLU A 676 -15.20 11.34 36.05
C GLU A 676 -16.68 11.62 36.38
N ASN A 677 -16.95 12.59 37.26
CA ASN A 677 -18.30 12.95 37.71
C ASN A 677 -18.90 14.14 36.96
N VAL A 678 -18.23 14.65 35.91
CA VAL A 678 -18.71 15.80 35.16
C VAL A 678 -19.83 15.36 34.22
N VAL A 679 -21.00 15.98 34.38
CA VAL A 679 -22.18 15.72 33.55
C VAL A 679 -22.55 17.01 32.81
N VAL A 680 -22.82 16.88 31.51
CA VAL A 680 -23.41 17.97 30.72
C VAL A 680 -24.92 17.92 30.89
N GLU A 681 -25.48 18.99 31.44
CA GLU A 681 -26.90 19.15 31.68
C GLU A 681 -27.69 19.34 30.38
N ASN A 682 -29.00 19.15 30.43
CA ASN A 682 -29.88 19.27 29.26
C ASN A 682 -29.84 20.66 28.60
N ASP A 683 -29.50 21.69 29.36
CA ASP A 683 -29.33 23.06 28.87
C ASP A 683 -27.93 23.34 28.30
N GLY A 684 -27.00 22.37 28.36
CA GLY A 684 -25.62 22.47 27.87
C GLY A 684 -24.62 22.93 28.91
N THR A 685 -25.04 23.21 30.14
CA THR A 685 -24.12 23.62 31.22
C THR A 685 -23.42 22.42 31.86
N PHE A 686 -22.20 22.63 32.36
CA PHE A 686 -21.48 21.65 33.18
C PHE A 686 -20.63 22.37 34.24
N THR A 687 -20.28 21.66 35.31
CA THR A 687 -19.43 22.19 36.39
C THR A 687 -18.18 21.33 36.52
N LEU A 688 -17.00 21.96 36.55
CA LEU A 688 -15.74 21.32 36.91
C LEU A 688 -15.43 21.62 38.37
N ASP A 689 -15.05 20.58 39.10
CA ASP A 689 -14.55 20.68 40.47
C ASP A 689 -13.04 20.93 40.45
N LEU A 690 -12.63 22.01 41.11
CA LEU A 690 -11.23 22.44 41.26
C LEU A 690 -10.77 22.36 42.72
N SER A 691 -11.60 21.83 43.63
CA SER A 691 -11.35 21.86 45.09
C SER A 691 -10.10 21.09 45.53
N GLU A 692 -9.65 20.11 44.72
CA GLU A 692 -8.41 19.36 44.96
C GLU A 692 -7.15 20.04 44.35
N LEU A 693 -7.32 21.13 43.62
CA LEU A 693 -6.22 21.85 42.95
C LEU A 693 -5.72 23.02 43.81
N SER A 694 -4.42 23.27 43.75
CA SER A 694 -3.79 24.45 44.32
C SER A 694 -3.49 25.45 43.21
N LEU A 695 -4.44 26.34 42.94
CA LEU A 695 -4.34 27.31 41.84
C LEU A 695 -3.39 28.47 42.19
N GLN A 696 -2.45 28.76 41.30
CA GLN A 696 -1.50 29.86 41.37
C GLN A 696 -1.73 30.85 40.21
N GLU A 697 -1.29 32.10 40.37
CA GLU A 697 -1.35 33.09 39.29
C GLU A 697 -0.58 32.57 38.07
N ASP A 698 -1.14 32.81 36.88
CA ASP A 698 -0.67 32.33 35.57
C ASP A 698 -0.83 30.83 35.30
N ASP A 699 -1.44 30.06 36.22
CA ASP A 699 -1.81 28.68 35.92
C ASP A 699 -2.84 28.61 34.78
N GLU A 700 -2.73 27.57 33.96
CA GLU A 700 -3.65 27.32 32.84
C GLU A 700 -4.57 26.13 33.16
N ILE A 701 -5.87 26.35 33.01
CA ILE A 701 -6.88 25.28 32.99
C ILE A 701 -7.39 25.17 31.56
N GLN A 702 -7.11 24.05 30.90
CA GLN A 702 -7.59 23.78 29.55
C GLN A 702 -8.72 22.75 29.58
N VAL A 703 -9.85 23.06 28.96
CA VAL A 703 -11.08 22.25 29.00
C VAL A 703 -11.40 21.69 27.64
N PHE A 704 -11.43 20.36 27.55
CA PHE A 704 -11.58 19.59 26.33
C PHE A 704 -12.93 18.91 26.27
N LEU A 705 -13.55 18.91 25.09
CA LEU A 705 -14.75 18.15 24.79
C LEU A 705 -14.42 17.04 23.80
N LYS A 706 -14.92 15.83 24.07
CA LYS A 706 -14.82 14.66 23.18
C LYS A 706 -16.20 14.22 22.73
N ASP A 707 -16.38 13.99 21.43
CA ASP A 707 -17.61 13.40 20.90
C ASP A 707 -17.73 11.89 21.19
N ARG A 708 -18.78 11.26 20.64
CA ARG A 708 -19.06 9.82 20.77
C ARG A 708 -19.21 9.13 19.41
N GLU A 709 -18.54 9.63 18.39
CA GLU A 709 -18.66 9.13 17.02
C GLU A 709 -17.82 7.85 16.75
N GLY A 710 -16.99 7.46 17.72
CA GLY A 710 -16.18 6.24 17.67
C GLY A 710 -14.85 6.39 16.92
N SER A 711 -14.25 5.24 16.58
CA SER A 711 -12.96 5.20 15.89
C SER A 711 -13.09 5.40 14.39
N ALA A 712 -12.49 6.49 13.89
CA ALA A 712 -12.36 6.77 12.47
C ALA A 712 -11.54 5.68 11.75
N ALA A 713 -10.49 5.17 12.41
CA ALA A 713 -9.67 4.09 11.88
C ALA A 713 -10.50 2.80 11.69
N ALA A 714 -11.35 2.45 12.66
CA ALA A 714 -12.25 1.30 12.55
C ALA A 714 -13.30 1.46 11.43
N SER A 715 -13.66 2.70 11.09
CA SER A 715 -14.51 3.03 9.95
C SER A 715 -13.78 3.11 8.61
N GLY A 716 -12.48 2.80 8.56
CA GLY A 716 -11.67 2.79 7.33
C GLY A 716 -11.12 4.15 6.90
N VAL A 717 -11.20 5.19 7.74
CA VAL A 717 -10.53 6.47 7.50
C VAL A 717 -9.02 6.27 7.59
N MET A 718 -8.29 6.61 6.53
CA MET A 718 -6.85 6.49 6.49
C MET A 718 -6.16 7.63 7.25
N ASN A 719 -5.20 7.32 8.12
CA ASN A 719 -4.44 8.30 8.92
C ASN A 719 -5.32 9.35 9.62
N PRO A 720 -6.22 8.95 10.54
CA PRO A 720 -7.01 9.88 11.35
C PRO A 720 -6.12 10.71 12.30
N PRO A 721 -6.60 11.85 12.82
CA PRO A 721 -5.82 12.66 13.74
C PRO A 721 -5.63 11.92 15.08
N LEU A 722 -4.52 12.19 15.77
CA LEU A 722 -4.22 11.57 17.08
C LEU A 722 -5.25 11.93 18.18
N THR A 723 -6.10 12.91 17.93
CA THR A 723 -7.21 13.28 18.80
C THR A 723 -8.41 12.34 18.70
N ASN A 724 -8.46 11.43 17.72
CA ASN A 724 -9.53 10.43 17.60
C ASN A 724 -9.10 9.08 18.18
N ASP A 725 -9.97 8.48 18.99
CA ASP A 725 -9.80 7.15 19.57
C ASP A 725 -11.07 6.28 19.43
N GLU A 726 -11.17 5.17 20.16
CA GLU A 726 -12.34 4.29 20.12
C GLU A 726 -13.65 4.95 20.55
N GLN A 727 -13.60 6.05 21.29
CA GLN A 727 -14.79 6.76 21.76
C GLN A 727 -15.20 7.87 20.79
N GLY A 728 -14.25 8.62 20.25
CA GLY A 728 -14.56 9.79 19.44
C GLY A 728 -13.38 10.73 19.26
N ASN A 729 -13.60 11.89 18.64
CA ASN A 729 -12.58 12.92 18.49
C ASN A 729 -12.66 13.96 19.62
N ILE A 730 -11.51 14.25 20.24
CA ILE A 730 -11.38 15.29 21.28
C ILE A 730 -10.88 16.60 20.67
N ASN A 731 -11.22 17.74 21.29
CA ASN A 731 -10.55 19.00 20.96
C ASN A 731 -9.02 18.84 21.05
N PRO A 732 -8.26 19.38 20.10
CA PRO A 732 -6.81 19.36 20.19
C PRO A 732 -6.32 20.35 21.27
N LYS A 733 -5.13 20.08 21.83
CA LYS A 733 -4.45 20.95 22.80
C LYS A 733 -4.05 22.30 22.21
N SER A 734 -3.77 22.33 20.91
CA SER A 734 -3.42 23.52 20.14
C SER A 734 -4.07 23.39 18.76
N PRO A 735 -4.25 24.47 17.97
CA PRO A 735 -4.95 24.39 16.70
C PRO A 735 -4.34 23.32 15.80
N LEU A 736 -5.17 22.39 15.32
CA LEU A 736 -4.72 21.22 14.56
C LEU A 736 -5.31 21.25 13.15
N SER A 737 -4.46 21.40 12.14
CA SER A 737 -4.87 21.20 10.75
C SER A 737 -5.06 19.71 10.48
N PHE A 738 -6.27 19.34 10.06
CA PHE A 738 -6.58 18.00 9.60
C PHE A 738 -7.37 18.09 8.28
N ARG A 739 -6.82 17.47 7.23
CA ARG A 739 -7.39 17.54 5.87
C ARG A 739 -7.53 18.99 5.41
N ASP A 740 -8.75 19.38 5.01
CA ASP A 740 -9.07 20.72 4.53
C ASP A 740 -9.63 21.63 5.66
N LYS A 741 -9.54 21.21 6.93
CA LYS A 741 -10.11 21.94 8.07
C LYS A 741 -9.11 22.17 9.21
N LEU A 742 -9.20 23.34 9.84
CA LEU A 742 -8.51 23.65 11.08
C LEU A 742 -9.44 23.32 12.26
N PHE A 743 -8.99 22.47 13.17
CA PHE A 743 -9.68 22.21 14.43
C PHE A 743 -9.21 23.22 15.47
N ASP A 744 -10.16 23.95 16.05
CA ASP A 744 -9.90 24.89 17.13
C ASP A 744 -9.39 24.15 18.37
N GLU A 745 -8.50 24.79 19.11
CA GLU A 745 -8.00 24.24 20.37
C GLU A 745 -9.08 24.20 21.46
N ALA A 746 -8.88 23.32 22.44
CA ALA A 746 -9.66 23.30 23.66
C ALA A 746 -9.53 24.64 24.41
N THR A 747 -10.63 25.08 25.04
CA THR A 747 -10.71 26.39 25.69
C THR A 747 -9.72 26.49 26.84
N VAL A 748 -8.88 27.52 26.82
CA VAL A 748 -7.90 27.82 27.87
C VAL A 748 -8.42 28.93 28.78
N LEU A 749 -8.34 28.70 30.08
CA LEU A 749 -8.63 29.66 31.14
C LEU A 749 -7.36 29.93 31.94
N THR A 750 -7.10 31.19 32.30
CA THR A 750 -5.91 31.58 33.07
C THR A 750 -6.30 31.94 34.50
N VAL A 751 -5.54 31.46 35.47
CA VAL A 751 -5.75 31.77 36.88
C VAL A 751 -5.13 33.12 37.23
N GLN A 752 -5.86 33.96 37.98
CA GLN A 752 -5.37 35.24 38.51
C GLN A 752 -5.76 35.43 39.99
N ASP A 753 -5.01 36.26 40.73
CA ASP A 753 -5.39 36.66 42.09
C ASP A 753 -6.38 37.83 42.06
N LEU A 754 -7.64 37.56 42.38
CA LEU A 754 -8.73 38.55 42.39
C LEU A 754 -9.10 39.01 43.81
N ARG A 755 -8.43 38.53 44.86
CA ARG A 755 -8.80 38.82 46.27
C ARG A 755 -8.55 40.28 46.67
N PRO A 756 -9.39 40.94 47.47
CA PRO A 756 -9.11 42.28 48.00
C PRO A 756 -7.80 42.33 48.81
N VAL A 757 -7.12 43.48 48.84
CA VAL A 757 -5.87 43.65 49.62
C VAL A 757 -6.23 43.90 51.09
N SER A 758 -5.45 43.35 52.03
CA SER A 758 -5.64 43.62 53.46
C SER A 758 -5.48 45.13 53.77
N PRO A 759 -6.24 45.69 54.75
CA PRO A 759 -6.04 47.08 55.18
C PRO A 759 -4.63 47.33 55.75
N VAL A 760 -4.01 48.46 55.40
CA VAL A 760 -2.69 48.91 55.88
C VAL A 760 -2.79 50.20 56.71
N ASP A 761 -1.78 50.45 57.54
CA ASP A 761 -1.78 51.55 58.50
C ASP A 761 -1.75 52.92 57.77
N PRO A 762 -2.74 53.81 57.99
CA PRO A 762 -2.77 55.10 57.31
C PRO A 762 -1.69 56.08 57.80
N LEU A 763 -0.96 55.78 58.87
CA LEU A 763 0.25 56.53 59.28
C LEU A 763 1.54 55.84 58.82
N ASP A 764 1.51 54.52 58.64
CA ASP A 764 2.62 53.70 58.13
C ASP A 764 2.15 52.70 57.04
N PRO A 765 2.00 53.15 55.78
CA PRO A 765 1.36 52.37 54.71
C PRO A 765 2.02 51.03 54.36
N ALA A 766 3.17 50.71 54.95
CA ALA A 766 3.87 49.45 54.74
C ALA A 766 3.42 48.35 55.71
N THR A 767 2.65 48.69 56.75
CA THR A 767 2.25 47.78 57.83
C THR A 767 0.78 47.38 57.69
N GLU A 768 0.48 46.08 57.60
CA GLU A 768 -0.90 45.58 57.63
C GLU A 768 -1.52 45.74 59.02
N ILE A 769 -2.80 46.12 59.07
CA ILE A 769 -3.55 46.36 60.30
C ILE A 769 -4.95 45.76 60.25
N ASN A 770 -5.58 45.65 61.43
CA ASN A 770 -6.95 45.18 61.57
C ASN A 770 -7.84 46.29 62.18
N PRO A 771 -8.54 47.10 61.36
CA PRO A 771 -9.39 48.18 61.88
C PRO A 771 -10.63 47.68 62.63
N GLU A 772 -11.09 48.41 63.66
CA GLU A 772 -12.20 47.98 64.52
C GLU A 772 -13.58 47.92 63.83
N ASN A 773 -13.81 48.77 62.82
CA ASN A 773 -15.13 49.04 62.25
C ASN A 773 -15.17 48.76 60.73
N LYS A 774 -14.83 47.53 60.34
CA LYS A 774 -14.79 47.11 58.92
C LYS A 774 -16.11 47.41 58.20
N PRO A 775 -16.07 48.02 57.00
CA PRO A 775 -17.26 48.25 56.19
C PRO A 775 -17.75 46.94 55.56
N GLN A 776 -18.97 46.97 55.01
CA GLN A 776 -19.45 45.91 54.12
C GLN A 776 -18.92 46.16 52.70
N LEU A 777 -18.14 45.21 52.16
CA LEU A 777 -17.57 45.26 50.82
C LEU A 777 -18.13 44.13 49.95
N PRO A 778 -18.28 44.30 48.62
CA PRO A 778 -18.59 43.20 47.70
C PRO A 778 -17.46 42.15 47.67
N GLU A 779 -17.80 40.87 47.47
CA GLU A 779 -16.83 39.77 47.39
C GLU A 779 -16.02 39.79 46.07
N ASP A 780 -16.64 40.20 44.96
CA ASP A 780 -16.03 40.17 43.61
C ASP A 780 -15.69 41.56 43.06
N GLN A 781 -14.83 42.33 43.75
CA GLN A 781 -14.40 43.66 43.27
C GLN A 781 -13.39 43.59 42.10
N GLY A 782 -12.71 42.45 41.92
CA GLY A 782 -11.67 42.28 40.90
C GLY A 782 -10.35 42.99 41.22
N ARG A 783 -9.55 43.26 40.18
CA ARG A 783 -8.20 43.88 40.34
C ARG A 783 -8.21 45.38 40.65
N LEU A 784 -9.37 46.04 40.59
CA LEU A 784 -9.56 47.42 41.03
C LEU A 784 -10.57 47.41 42.18
N SER A 785 -10.11 47.55 43.42
CA SER A 785 -10.92 47.33 44.62
C SER A 785 -10.87 48.50 45.60
N ILE A 786 -11.96 48.69 46.36
CA ILE A 786 -11.94 49.38 47.64
C ILE A 786 -11.67 48.31 48.70
N ASP A 787 -10.54 48.45 49.39
CA ASP A 787 -10.08 47.46 50.36
C ASP A 787 -10.54 47.78 51.79
N PHE A 788 -10.71 49.08 52.10
CA PHE A 788 -11.17 49.55 53.39
C PHE A 788 -11.75 50.97 53.32
N VAL A 789 -12.71 51.27 54.19
CA VAL A 789 -13.31 52.60 54.40
C VAL A 789 -13.66 52.75 55.88
N SER A 790 -13.15 53.79 56.54
CA SER A 790 -13.52 54.11 57.93
C SER A 790 -15.00 54.47 58.08
N GLN A 791 -15.62 53.99 59.16
CA GLN A 791 -16.93 54.47 59.60
C GLN A 791 -16.76 55.63 60.58
N PHE A 792 -17.47 56.75 60.36
CA PHE A 792 -17.32 57.93 61.19
C PHE A 792 -18.26 57.90 62.40
N HIS A 793 -17.68 57.97 63.60
CA HIS A 793 -18.42 58.03 64.86
C HIS A 793 -18.22 59.38 65.54
N PHE A 794 -19.30 60.11 65.84
CA PHE A 794 -19.23 61.44 66.47
C PHE A 794 -19.43 61.38 67.99
N GLY A 795 -19.53 60.18 68.57
CA GLY A 795 -19.76 59.98 70.01
C GLY A 795 -21.11 60.50 70.51
N SER A 796 -21.24 60.63 71.83
CA SER A 796 -22.40 61.25 72.48
C SER A 796 -22.18 62.75 72.65
N GLN A 797 -23.13 63.55 72.18
CA GLN A 797 -23.04 65.01 72.19
C GLN A 797 -24.20 65.62 72.98
N ALA A 798 -23.97 66.74 73.66
CA ALA A 798 -25.03 67.47 74.35
C ALA A 798 -25.91 68.21 73.33
N ILE A 799 -27.23 68.24 73.55
CA ILE A 799 -28.16 68.98 72.70
C ILE A 799 -27.83 70.48 72.78
N SER A 800 -27.65 71.12 71.62
CA SER A 800 -27.39 72.56 71.50
C SER A 800 -28.46 73.24 70.66
N VAL A 801 -28.81 74.47 71.05
CA VAL A 801 -29.69 75.38 70.30
C VAL A 801 -28.90 76.39 69.45
N HIS A 802 -27.57 76.25 69.42
CA HIS A 802 -26.65 77.03 68.60
C HIS A 802 -26.02 76.16 67.53
N ASP A 803 -25.39 76.78 66.52
CA ASP A 803 -24.57 76.05 65.56
C ASP A 803 -23.46 75.30 66.32
N GLN A 804 -23.26 74.02 66.00
CA GLN A 804 -22.23 73.17 66.60
C GLN A 804 -21.47 72.40 65.51
N THR A 805 -20.19 72.20 65.74
CA THR A 805 -19.32 71.35 64.93
C THR A 805 -18.87 70.19 65.80
N TYR A 806 -19.17 68.96 65.37
CA TYR A 806 -18.75 67.73 66.05
C TYR A 806 -17.71 67.02 65.19
N TYR A 807 -16.59 66.61 65.78
CA TYR A 807 -15.57 65.88 65.05
C TYR A 807 -15.75 64.38 65.19
N ALA A 808 -15.47 63.63 64.12
CA ALA A 808 -15.46 62.19 64.17
C ALA A 808 -14.27 61.70 65.00
N GLN A 809 -14.51 60.67 65.80
CA GLN A 809 -13.46 59.95 66.49
C GLN A 809 -12.45 59.38 65.49
N PRO A 810 -11.16 59.37 65.82
CA PRO A 810 -10.14 58.68 65.03
C PRO A 810 -10.45 57.19 64.83
N GLN A 811 -9.90 56.61 63.77
CA GLN A 811 -9.96 55.18 63.49
C GLN A 811 -9.12 54.41 64.51
N ARG A 812 -9.73 53.46 65.24
CA ARG A 812 -9.01 52.56 66.15
C ARG A 812 -8.75 51.20 65.50
N LEU A 813 -7.75 50.49 66.05
CA LEU A 813 -7.33 49.17 65.59
C LEU A 813 -7.76 48.08 66.59
N LEU A 814 -7.77 46.82 66.15
CA LEU A 814 -7.94 45.65 66.99
C LEU A 814 -6.58 45.03 67.33
N ASN A 815 -6.43 44.59 68.58
CA ASN A 815 -5.34 43.73 69.03
C ASN A 815 -5.44 42.33 68.40
N GLU A 816 -4.39 41.53 68.49
CA GLU A 816 -4.38 40.13 68.01
C GLU A 816 -5.51 39.27 68.63
N ASP A 817 -5.95 39.59 69.85
CA ASP A 817 -7.05 38.90 70.54
C ASP A 817 -8.45 39.40 70.15
N GLY A 818 -8.54 40.36 69.24
CA GLY A 818 -9.79 40.96 68.75
C GLY A 818 -10.38 42.06 69.63
N THR A 819 -9.70 42.49 70.71
CA THR A 819 -10.12 43.64 71.52
C THR A 819 -9.67 44.97 70.91
N VAL A 820 -10.37 46.07 71.21
CA VAL A 820 -10.00 47.41 70.70
C VAL A 820 -8.69 47.88 71.34
N ASN A 821 -7.75 48.36 70.52
CA ASN A 821 -6.51 48.99 70.96
C ASN A 821 -6.77 50.47 71.29
N GLU A 822 -6.92 50.77 72.58
CA GLU A 822 -7.17 52.13 73.08
C GLU A 822 -5.91 53.02 73.08
N SER A 823 -4.73 52.49 72.73
CA SER A 823 -3.46 53.24 72.74
C SER A 823 -3.04 53.79 71.37
N GLU A 824 -3.72 53.35 70.31
CA GLU A 824 -3.33 53.63 68.93
C GLU A 824 -4.52 54.13 68.12
N GLU A 825 -4.55 55.45 67.93
CA GLU A 825 -5.53 56.13 67.07
C GLU A 825 -4.92 56.43 65.70
N ARG A 826 -5.74 56.37 64.65
CA ARG A 826 -5.37 56.63 63.26
C ARG A 826 -6.30 57.63 62.60
N PRO A 827 -5.84 58.40 61.60
CA PRO A 827 -6.72 59.15 60.73
C PRO A 827 -7.80 58.24 60.13
N ASN A 828 -9.01 58.76 60.01
CA ASN A 828 -10.04 58.11 59.19
C ASN A 828 -9.56 58.03 57.74
N TYR A 829 -9.78 56.91 57.04
CA TYR A 829 -9.21 56.72 55.71
C TYR A 829 -10.02 55.78 54.80
N VAL A 830 -9.65 55.79 53.52
CA VAL A 830 -10.08 54.84 52.50
C VAL A 830 -8.84 54.21 51.87
N GLN A 831 -8.85 52.90 51.66
CA GLN A 831 -7.82 52.18 50.93
C GLN A 831 -8.36 51.67 49.60
N ILE A 832 -7.59 51.91 48.55
CA ILE A 832 -7.90 51.54 47.17
C ILE A 832 -6.70 50.79 46.60
N SER A 833 -6.94 49.69 45.89
CA SER A 833 -5.89 48.97 45.17
C SER A 833 -6.21 48.86 43.69
N ASP A 834 -5.34 49.40 42.83
CA ASP A 834 -5.35 49.13 41.39
C ASP A 834 -4.22 48.16 41.04
N ARG A 835 -4.57 46.88 40.99
CA ARG A 835 -3.68 45.77 40.65
C ARG A 835 -3.78 45.37 39.18
N ARG A 836 -4.52 46.10 38.33
CA ARG A 836 -4.69 45.76 36.90
C ARG A 836 -3.35 45.80 36.16
N SER A 837 -3.23 45.01 35.09
CA SER A 837 -2.06 45.02 34.21
C SER A 837 -1.88 46.39 33.54
N GLU A 838 -0.68 46.70 33.03
CA GLU A 838 -0.42 47.98 32.35
C GLU A 838 -1.37 48.21 31.15
N ASN A 839 -1.76 47.14 30.46
CA ASN A 839 -2.65 47.19 29.30
C ASN A 839 -4.13 47.43 29.66
N ASP A 840 -4.56 47.02 30.86
CA ASP A 840 -5.94 47.17 31.32
C ASP A 840 -6.16 48.46 32.15
N ARG A 841 -5.08 49.21 32.39
CA ARG A 841 -5.06 50.37 33.28
C ARG A 841 -5.32 51.66 32.51
N ASN A 842 -6.46 52.28 32.80
CA ASN A 842 -6.91 53.52 32.13
C ASN A 842 -7.33 54.61 33.13
N GLY A 843 -6.76 54.60 34.33
CA GLY A 843 -7.19 55.45 35.44
C GLY A 843 -8.45 54.93 36.16
N TRP A 844 -8.83 55.63 37.23
CA TRP A 844 -10.00 55.33 38.08
C TRP A 844 -10.46 56.57 38.84
N THR A 845 -11.71 56.58 39.27
CA THR A 845 -12.33 57.66 40.03
C THR A 845 -12.91 57.13 41.32
N LEU A 846 -12.54 57.74 42.46
CA LEU A 846 -13.20 57.52 43.74
C LEU A 846 -14.16 58.68 44.03
N ALA A 847 -15.42 58.34 44.27
CA ALA A 847 -16.45 59.30 44.65
C ALA A 847 -17.20 58.84 45.91
N VAL A 848 -17.75 59.81 46.64
CA VAL A 848 -18.62 59.56 47.79
C VAL A 848 -19.95 60.28 47.61
N THR A 849 -21.03 59.63 48.00
CA THR A 849 -22.37 60.21 48.09
C THR A 849 -22.93 59.96 49.48
N GLN A 850 -23.27 61.02 50.21
CA GLN A 850 -24.11 60.87 51.39
C GLN A 850 -25.54 60.58 50.93
N LYS A 851 -26.07 59.39 51.21
CA LYS A 851 -27.35 58.93 50.65
C LYS A 851 -28.52 59.82 51.07
N GLU A 852 -28.64 60.07 52.37
CA GLU A 852 -29.71 60.84 53.00
C GLU A 852 -29.16 61.65 54.17
N GLN A 853 -29.91 62.64 54.64
CA GLN A 853 -29.53 63.43 55.81
C GLN A 853 -29.48 62.55 57.09
N PHE A 854 -28.68 62.96 58.08
CA PHE A 854 -28.62 62.33 59.41
C PHE A 854 -30.01 62.18 60.02
N LYS A 855 -30.38 60.93 60.31
CA LYS A 855 -31.73 60.53 60.65
C LYS A 855 -31.77 59.65 61.90
N GLY A 856 -32.74 59.91 62.77
CA GLY A 856 -33.02 59.12 63.96
C GLY A 856 -33.98 57.96 63.69
N ALA A 857 -34.09 57.04 64.66
CA ALA A 857 -34.93 55.84 64.55
C ALA A 857 -36.43 56.14 64.32
N GLU A 858 -36.93 57.29 64.76
CA GLU A 858 -38.34 57.71 64.57
C GLU A 858 -38.50 58.76 63.46
N ASN A 859 -37.57 58.80 62.49
CA ASN A 859 -37.51 59.76 61.38
C ASN A 859 -37.23 61.23 61.76
N GLN A 860 -36.66 61.50 62.94
CA GLN A 860 -36.07 62.82 63.22
C GLN A 860 -34.94 63.09 62.22
N VAL A 861 -34.83 64.31 61.69
CA VAL A 861 -33.80 64.66 60.70
C VAL A 861 -33.01 65.88 61.19
N LEU A 862 -31.68 65.81 61.16
CA LEU A 862 -30.83 66.98 61.41
C LEU A 862 -30.83 67.89 60.16
N ASN A 863 -31.90 68.69 60.02
CA ASN A 863 -32.10 69.53 58.84
C ASN A 863 -30.97 70.55 58.68
N GLY A 864 -30.33 70.53 57.50
CA GLY A 864 -29.20 71.41 57.18
C GLY A 864 -27.85 70.96 57.75
N ALA A 865 -27.77 69.80 58.42
CA ALA A 865 -26.48 69.26 58.85
C ALA A 865 -25.60 68.93 57.64
N SER A 866 -24.30 69.17 57.78
CA SER A 866 -23.34 68.97 56.69
C SER A 866 -22.08 68.28 57.20
N LEU A 867 -21.62 67.28 56.44
CA LEU A 867 -20.40 66.55 56.74
C LEU A 867 -19.26 67.15 55.89
N SER A 868 -18.16 67.54 56.52
CA SER A 868 -16.97 68.06 55.85
C SER A 868 -15.76 67.15 56.06
N LEU A 869 -15.01 66.95 54.97
CA LEU A 869 -13.77 66.18 54.91
C LEU A 869 -12.62 67.16 54.64
N SER A 870 -11.74 67.32 55.62
CA SER A 870 -10.61 68.24 55.61
C SER A 870 -9.28 67.51 55.85
N ASN A 871 -8.15 68.22 55.72
CA ASN A 871 -6.80 67.68 55.84
C ASN A 871 -6.55 66.41 54.99
N GLN A 872 -7.14 66.37 53.80
CA GLN A 872 -7.09 65.23 52.89
C GLN A 872 -5.66 64.99 52.38
N GLN A 873 -5.19 63.76 52.50
CA GLN A 873 -3.87 63.35 52.04
C GLN A 873 -3.96 62.00 51.33
N VAL A 874 -3.09 61.80 50.34
CA VAL A 874 -2.99 60.56 49.56
C VAL A 874 -1.57 60.05 49.70
N ILE A 875 -1.42 58.82 50.20
CA ILE A 875 -0.11 58.21 50.47
C ILE A 875 -0.08 56.75 50.00
N THR A 876 1.13 56.22 49.81
CA THR A 876 1.38 54.82 49.49
C THR A 876 2.76 54.41 50.03
N ALA A 877 2.95 53.13 50.31
CA ALA A 877 4.26 52.55 50.61
C ALA A 877 5.03 52.13 49.34
N GLN A 878 4.35 51.97 48.20
CA GLN A 878 4.90 51.31 47.02
C GLN A 878 5.61 52.28 46.05
N GLY A 879 5.53 53.59 46.30
CA GLY A 879 5.99 54.62 45.36
C GLY A 879 5.08 54.74 44.13
N GLY A 880 5.40 55.67 43.21
CA GLY A 880 4.60 55.93 42.01
C GLY A 880 3.89 57.28 42.01
N THR A 881 3.06 57.52 40.98
CA THR A 881 2.35 58.80 40.81
C THR A 881 0.99 58.75 41.51
N ALA A 882 0.79 59.66 42.47
CA ALA A 882 -0.44 59.72 43.25
C ALA A 882 -1.65 60.14 42.40
N PRO A 883 -2.84 59.58 42.67
CA PRO A 883 -4.07 60.08 42.07
C PRO A 883 -4.36 61.51 42.55
N GLY A 884 -4.90 62.33 41.66
CA GLY A 884 -5.16 63.75 41.92
C GLY A 884 -6.36 63.99 42.83
N LEU A 885 -6.16 64.78 43.89
CA LEU A 885 -7.22 65.30 44.77
C LEU A 885 -8.11 66.30 44.04
N GLN A 886 -9.43 66.11 44.09
CA GLN A 886 -10.39 66.92 43.33
C GLN A 886 -11.13 67.99 44.16
N SER A 887 -11.19 67.89 45.49
CA SER A 887 -11.96 68.82 46.34
C SER A 887 -11.40 68.94 47.76
N VAL A 888 -10.71 70.05 48.08
CA VAL A 888 -10.07 70.27 49.40
C VAL A 888 -10.41 71.67 49.96
N PRO A 889 -11.12 71.80 51.10
CA PRO A 889 -11.90 70.78 51.82
C PRO A 889 -13.16 70.36 51.02
N CYS A 890 -13.70 69.17 51.31
CA CYS A 890 -14.90 68.65 50.64
C CYS A 890 -16.09 68.65 51.59
N THR A 891 -17.11 69.46 51.30
CA THR A 891 -18.38 69.44 52.01
C THR A 891 -19.39 68.55 51.25
N LEU A 892 -19.94 67.56 51.94
CA LEU A 892 -20.95 66.65 51.43
C LEU A 892 -22.35 67.25 51.61
N VAL A 893 -23.14 67.14 50.54
CA VAL A 893 -24.56 67.49 50.53
C VAL A 893 -25.33 66.20 50.28
N PRO A 894 -26.31 65.82 51.14
CA PRO A 894 -27.11 64.63 50.92
C PRO A 894 -27.66 64.54 49.48
N GLY A 895 -27.58 63.35 48.89
CA GLY A 895 -28.00 63.05 47.51
C GLY A 895 -27.04 63.50 46.41
N ASN A 896 -25.97 64.25 46.71
CA ASN A 896 -25.03 64.74 45.69
C ASN A 896 -23.73 63.91 45.68
N ARG A 897 -23.37 63.40 44.49
CA ARG A 897 -22.10 62.71 44.26
C ARG A 897 -20.93 63.71 44.26
N ARG A 898 -19.90 63.42 45.04
CA ARG A 898 -18.65 64.20 45.10
C ARG A 898 -17.47 63.33 44.68
N THR A 899 -16.77 63.74 43.63
CA THR A 899 -15.48 63.12 43.26
C THR A 899 -14.41 63.58 44.24
N LEU A 900 -13.64 62.63 44.78
CA LEU A 900 -12.59 62.87 45.77
C LEU A 900 -11.21 62.68 45.16
N LEU A 901 -11.01 61.55 44.48
CA LEU A 901 -9.77 61.22 43.76
C LEU A 901 -10.06 60.93 42.31
N LEU A 902 -9.14 61.36 41.45
CA LEU A 902 -9.09 61.03 40.04
C LEU A 902 -7.67 60.57 39.70
N ALA A 903 -7.53 59.32 39.28
CA ALA A 903 -6.31 58.77 38.74
C ALA A 903 -6.39 58.77 37.21
N GLN A 904 -5.38 59.29 36.51
CA GLN A 904 -5.29 59.26 35.05
C GLN A 904 -4.15 58.36 34.57
N GLY A 905 -4.39 57.58 33.51
CA GLY A 905 -3.37 56.69 32.93
C GLY A 905 -2.82 55.70 33.97
N SER A 906 -1.52 55.82 34.27
CA SER A 906 -0.82 54.98 35.25
C SER A 906 -0.81 55.54 36.68
N GLU A 907 -1.43 56.69 36.95
CA GLU A 907 -1.59 57.20 38.31
C GLU A 907 -2.42 56.24 39.15
N GLY A 908 -2.19 56.23 40.47
CA GLY A 908 -3.00 55.39 41.36
C GLY A 908 -2.77 53.88 41.19
N THR A 909 -1.67 53.48 40.54
CA THR A 909 -1.24 52.07 40.45
C THR A 909 -0.82 51.56 41.82
N GLY A 910 -1.21 50.34 42.18
CA GLY A 910 -0.90 49.76 43.48
C GLY A 910 -1.89 50.18 44.56
N THR A 911 -1.50 50.04 45.83
CA THR A 911 -2.33 50.33 47.00
C THR A 911 -2.12 51.76 47.46
N TRP A 912 -3.21 52.52 47.54
CA TRP A 912 -3.25 53.93 47.91
C TRP A 912 -4.18 54.14 49.10
N ILE A 913 -3.70 54.95 50.05
CA ILE A 913 -4.42 55.35 51.25
C ILE A 913 -4.83 56.80 51.09
N TYR A 914 -6.13 57.04 51.09
CA TYR A 914 -6.75 58.35 51.14
C TYR A 914 -7.19 58.65 52.57
N ARG A 915 -6.40 59.43 53.30
CA ARG A 915 -6.60 59.71 54.73
C ARG A 915 -7.08 61.14 55.00
N PHE A 916 -7.84 61.31 56.07
CA PHE A 916 -8.32 62.60 56.57
C PHE A 916 -7.53 62.98 57.82
N GLY A 917 -6.47 63.78 57.63
CA GLY A 917 -5.53 64.18 58.68
C GLY A 917 -4.32 63.25 58.81
N ASP A 918 -3.52 63.53 59.84
CA ASP A 918 -2.33 62.80 60.26
C ASP A 918 -2.35 62.55 61.78
N GLY A 919 -1.25 62.09 62.37
CA GLY A 919 -1.18 61.79 63.80
C GLY A 919 -1.48 62.98 64.72
N GLU A 920 -1.40 64.22 64.23
CA GLU A 920 -1.73 65.42 65.00
C GLU A 920 -3.16 65.91 64.71
N THR A 921 -3.63 65.79 63.47
CA THR A 921 -4.88 66.41 62.99
C THR A 921 -6.06 65.42 62.82
N ALA A 922 -5.85 64.12 63.02
CA ALA A 922 -6.87 63.07 62.83
C ALA A 922 -8.21 63.35 63.54
N GLY A 923 -8.15 63.85 64.78
CA GLY A 923 -9.31 64.11 65.62
C GLY A 923 -10.16 65.32 65.19
N GLU A 924 -9.74 66.11 64.21
CA GLU A 924 -10.45 67.32 63.76
C GLU A 924 -10.70 67.34 62.23
N SER A 925 -10.37 66.25 61.52
CA SER A 925 -10.34 66.24 60.05
C SER A 925 -11.65 65.86 59.37
N VAL A 926 -12.55 65.19 60.09
CA VAL A 926 -13.91 64.86 59.63
C VAL A 926 -14.89 65.53 60.59
N ALA A 927 -15.67 66.50 60.10
CA ALA A 927 -16.52 67.32 60.94
C ALA A 927 -17.98 67.31 60.49
N LEU A 928 -18.89 67.18 61.45
CA LEU A 928 -20.33 67.29 61.29
C LEU A 928 -20.79 68.64 61.83
N ASP A 929 -21.16 69.54 60.91
CA ASP A 929 -21.75 70.82 61.23
C ASP A 929 -23.27 70.67 61.37
N VAL A 930 -23.80 70.94 62.56
CA VAL A 930 -25.22 70.91 62.87
C VAL A 930 -25.69 72.34 63.12
N PRO A 931 -26.48 72.95 62.21
CA PRO A 931 -26.94 74.32 62.38
C PRO A 931 -28.01 74.41 63.46
N LYS A 932 -28.17 75.59 64.06
CA LYS A 932 -29.22 75.91 65.05
C LYS A 932 -30.63 75.54 64.59
N GLY A 933 -30.86 75.52 63.26
CA GLY A 933 -32.14 75.17 62.65
C GLY A 933 -32.44 73.67 62.57
N ALA A 934 -31.49 72.80 62.94
CA ALA A 934 -31.64 71.35 62.88
C ALA A 934 -32.53 70.78 64.00
N ASN A 935 -32.70 71.51 65.11
CA ASN A 935 -33.51 71.12 66.29
C ASN A 935 -33.26 69.66 66.74
N PRO A 936 -32.03 69.29 67.16
CA PRO A 936 -31.71 67.92 67.55
C PRO A 936 -32.49 67.44 68.79
N GLU A 937 -32.90 66.18 68.77
CA GLU A 937 -33.56 65.47 69.88
C GLU A 937 -32.59 64.49 70.54
N ALA A 938 -32.91 64.01 71.75
CA ALA A 938 -32.10 63.05 72.51
C ALA A 938 -32.20 61.62 71.92
N THR A 939 -31.64 61.42 70.73
CA THR A 939 -31.64 60.13 70.01
C THR A 939 -30.34 59.94 69.22
N THR A 940 -30.13 58.73 68.69
CA THR A 940 -29.01 58.43 67.80
C THR A 940 -29.36 58.84 66.39
N TYR A 941 -28.49 59.61 65.74
CA TYR A 941 -28.60 59.97 64.33
C TYR A 941 -27.55 59.23 63.51
N SER A 942 -27.95 58.68 62.36
CA SER A 942 -27.03 58.04 61.42
C SER A 942 -27.33 58.44 59.97
N SER A 943 -26.34 58.27 59.11
CA SER A 943 -26.45 58.47 57.66
C SER A 943 -25.55 57.45 56.97
N THR A 944 -25.85 57.12 55.71
CA THR A 944 -25.07 56.16 54.90
C THR A 944 -24.23 56.91 53.88
N LEU A 945 -22.93 56.65 53.87
CA LEU A 945 -22.03 57.06 52.78
C LEU A 945 -21.91 55.93 51.78
N ILE A 946 -22.21 56.21 50.51
CA ILE A 946 -22.01 55.30 49.39
C ILE A 946 -20.68 55.69 48.74
N TRP A 947 -19.73 54.76 48.76
CA TRP A 947 -18.44 54.89 48.11
C TRP A 947 -18.48 54.18 46.76
N GLU A 948 -18.05 54.88 45.72
CA GLU A 948 -18.05 54.37 44.35
C GLU A 948 -16.63 54.47 43.78
N LEU A 949 -16.08 53.32 43.40
CA LEU A 949 -14.87 53.22 42.62
C LEU A 949 -15.26 52.82 41.19
N SER A 950 -14.90 53.65 40.22
CA SER A 950 -15.22 53.39 38.82
C SER A 950 -14.01 53.61 37.92
N ALA A 951 -13.87 52.76 36.91
CA ALA A 951 -12.92 52.95 35.81
C ALA A 951 -13.72 52.95 34.51
N VAL A 952 -13.99 54.14 34.00
CA VAL A 952 -14.64 54.32 32.70
C VAL A 952 -13.52 54.58 31.69
N PRO A 953 -13.36 53.75 30.63
CA PRO A 953 -12.41 54.04 29.57
C PRO A 953 -12.72 55.43 28.99
N GLY A 954 -11.71 56.29 28.88
CA GLY A 954 -11.89 57.55 28.17
C GLY A 954 -12.26 57.26 26.72
N ASN A 955 -13.30 57.93 26.21
CA ASN A 955 -13.66 57.87 24.78
C ASN A 955 -12.49 58.28 23.89
#